data_AF-A0A956I6K5-F1
#
_entry.id   AF-A0A956I6K5-F1
#
_cell.length_a   1.000
_cell.length_b   1.000
_cell.length_c   1.000
_cell.angle_alpha   90.00
_cell.angle_beta   90.00
_cell.angle_gamma   90.00
#
_symmetry.space_group_name_H-M   'P 1'
#
loop_
_entity.id
_entity.type
_entity.pdbx_description
1 polymer ?
#
loop_
_entity_poly.entity_id
_entity_poly.type
_entity_poly.pdbx_seq_one_letter_code
_entity_poly.pdbx_strand_id
1 'polypeptide(L)'
;RYEFGIFDQVIKNGWQVERTDAWLHLGNPWEVRRWDVEYSVGFGGRTEHVRDASGALRARWVPERTVRGIPHDTPVLGYGVNNANFLRLWTAAAPKEFDLDAFQVGEYWRAVDDKVRSENISKVLYPNDHSEAGKQLRLEQQNFFVSCALQDCIRLLLQRTTIERFPEKFAVQLNDTHPSLAVPELMRLFMDVHGLGWDEAWDLTTRSIAYTNHTLLPEALETWPLPLFARLLPRHLEIVYEINRRFLDELRERYPGDEARVARMSLIDEHGEKRVRMAHLAAVASHRVNGVAELHSRLLTETVMRDFAEVFPDRFTNVTNGVTPRRFVALANRGLSALLDEVAGPGWLRDLEKLRALEAVADDPAFQERWRGVKLANKRAFARWLDRKTGTHVDADTLFDVQCKRIHEYKRQHLNVLHVVWLWDRLVRGLEPDAAPRTFLIAGKAAPAYHAAKLMIRLATAVGTTLERDAATRDRIRLVFVPDFNVKNAQHLYPAADLSEQISTAGKEASGTGNMKLSLNGALTIGTLDGANVEIREAVGADEFFLFGMTTEEVEERRRGGYDPRRVIDEDHELGRVLSLLTDGTFAPEEPGVFAPLVRHLVEQDPFFVLADFRAYVEAQRAVSARWHDPTAWTRSSILNVARMGRFSSDRSIRDYLERVWHAPPVEIQMP
;
A
#
# COMPACT_ATOMS: atom_id res chain seq x y z
N ARG A 1 -9.21 -14.07 -6.39
CA ARG A 1 -8.36 -14.53 -7.51
C ARG A 1 -8.73 -13.70 -8.72
N TYR A 2 -8.08 -12.55 -8.92
CA TYR A 2 -8.39 -11.67 -10.04
C TYR A 2 -7.83 -12.24 -11.34
N GLU A 3 -8.66 -12.32 -12.37
CA GLU A 3 -8.27 -12.85 -13.70
C GLU A 3 -7.19 -11.99 -14.38
N PHE A 4 -7.28 -10.67 -14.23
CA PHE A 4 -6.48 -9.68 -14.97
C PHE A 4 -5.64 -8.74 -14.11
N GLY A 5 -5.37 -9.12 -12.86
CA GLY A 5 -4.57 -8.31 -11.94
C GLY A 5 -5.09 -6.87 -11.83
N ILE A 6 -4.16 -5.91 -11.84
CA ILE A 6 -4.48 -4.47 -11.95
C ILE A 6 -4.39 -4.01 -13.42
N PHE A 7 -3.18 -4.05 -13.99
CA PHE A 7 -2.83 -3.84 -15.41
C PHE A 7 -1.31 -3.94 -15.59
N ASP A 8 -0.85 -4.28 -16.79
CA ASP A 8 0.51 -4.09 -17.28
C ASP A 8 0.70 -2.64 -17.74
N GLN A 9 1.79 -2.00 -17.32
CA GLN A 9 2.09 -0.62 -17.71
C GLN A 9 3.00 -0.59 -18.94
N VAL A 10 2.58 0.12 -19.98
CA VAL A 10 3.45 0.44 -21.11
C VAL A 10 3.60 1.96 -21.20
N ILE A 11 4.80 2.43 -21.53
CA ILE A 11 5.03 3.84 -21.83
C ILE A 11 4.99 4.03 -23.34
N LYS A 12 4.04 4.84 -23.84
CA LYS A 12 3.89 5.17 -25.25
C LYS A 12 3.82 6.69 -25.39
N ASN A 13 4.71 7.26 -26.21
CA ASN A 13 4.82 8.71 -26.40
C ASN A 13 4.96 9.47 -25.05
N GLY A 14 5.72 8.90 -24.11
CA GLY A 14 5.89 9.45 -22.75
C GLY A 14 4.73 9.22 -21.79
N TRP A 15 3.59 8.71 -22.24
CA TRP A 15 2.40 8.49 -21.42
C TRP A 15 2.28 7.04 -20.94
N GLN A 16 1.73 6.85 -19.73
CA GLN A 16 1.27 5.54 -19.29
C GLN A 16 0.06 5.08 -20.11
N VAL A 17 0.13 3.85 -20.61
CA VAL A 17 -0.97 3.12 -21.23
C VAL A 17 -1.17 1.83 -20.46
N GLU A 18 -2.40 1.59 -20.02
CA GLU A 18 -2.80 0.36 -19.34
C GLU A 18 -3.03 -0.77 -20.35
N ARG A 19 -2.47 -1.95 -20.09
CA ARG A 19 -2.77 -3.20 -20.80
C ARG A 19 -3.27 -4.24 -19.81
N THR A 20 -4.08 -5.17 -20.30
CA THR A 20 -4.60 -6.27 -19.49
C THR A 20 -3.45 -7.17 -19.00
N ASP A 21 -3.37 -7.42 -17.70
CA ASP A 21 -2.40 -8.35 -17.09
C ASP A 21 -2.99 -9.77 -17.07
N ALA A 22 -2.86 -10.49 -18.18
CA ALA A 22 -3.42 -11.83 -18.35
C ALA A 22 -2.54 -12.95 -17.72
N TRP A 23 -2.16 -12.80 -16.45
CA TRP A 23 -1.24 -13.71 -15.75
C TRP A 23 -1.71 -15.17 -15.66
N LEU A 24 -3.00 -15.44 -15.83
CA LEU A 24 -3.60 -16.78 -15.80
C LEU A 24 -3.81 -17.44 -17.18
N HIS A 25 -3.42 -16.79 -18.29
CA HIS A 25 -3.74 -17.30 -19.64
C HIS A 25 -3.13 -18.68 -19.97
N LEU A 26 -1.99 -19.03 -19.35
CA LEU A 26 -1.36 -20.37 -19.45
C LEU A 26 -1.62 -21.25 -18.22
N GLY A 27 -2.56 -20.84 -17.37
CA GLY A 27 -2.76 -21.41 -16.04
C GLY A 27 -1.70 -20.95 -15.03
N ASN A 28 -1.87 -21.39 -13.77
CA ASN A 28 -0.93 -21.15 -12.69
C ASN A 28 -0.53 -22.51 -12.07
N PRO A 29 0.72 -22.98 -12.24
CA PRO A 29 1.13 -24.29 -11.76
C PRO A 29 1.20 -24.41 -10.23
N TRP A 30 1.13 -23.28 -9.51
CA TRP A 30 1.20 -23.24 -8.06
C TRP A 30 -0.16 -23.32 -7.37
N GLU A 31 -1.26 -23.16 -8.12
CA GLU A 31 -2.60 -23.14 -7.54
C GLU A 31 -3.26 -24.52 -7.55
N VAL A 32 -4.04 -24.79 -6.50
CA VAL A 32 -4.86 -25.99 -6.37
C VAL A 32 -6.30 -25.54 -6.22
N ARG A 33 -7.13 -25.78 -7.25
CA ARG A 33 -8.58 -25.62 -7.15
C ARG A 33 -9.13 -26.68 -6.19
N ARG A 34 -9.92 -26.25 -5.22
CA ARG A 34 -10.64 -27.14 -4.30
C ARG A 34 -12.00 -27.46 -4.90
N TRP A 35 -12.20 -28.72 -5.31
CA TRP A 35 -13.42 -29.17 -6.00
C TRP A 35 -14.54 -29.57 -5.04
N ASP A 36 -14.19 -29.80 -3.79
CA ASP A 36 -15.05 -30.27 -2.71
C ASP A 36 -15.75 -29.15 -1.95
N VAL A 37 -15.42 -27.89 -2.23
CA VAL A 37 -15.91 -26.72 -1.49
C VAL A 37 -16.31 -25.60 -2.45
N GLU A 38 -17.55 -25.14 -2.34
CA GLU A 38 -18.07 -23.93 -2.99
C GLU A 38 -18.98 -23.19 -2.02
N TYR A 39 -18.98 -21.85 -2.05
CA TYR A 39 -19.83 -21.02 -1.18
C TYR A 39 -20.81 -20.19 -1.96
N SER A 40 -22.04 -20.08 -1.49
CA SER A 40 -23.04 -19.19 -2.06
C SER A 40 -22.99 -17.82 -1.39
N VAL A 41 -22.96 -16.76 -2.19
CA VAL A 41 -23.00 -15.37 -1.75
C VAL A 41 -24.20 -14.67 -2.39
N GLY A 42 -25.09 -14.13 -1.56
CA GLY A 42 -26.25 -13.39 -2.01
C GLY A 42 -25.95 -11.92 -2.32
N PHE A 43 -26.76 -11.32 -3.19
CA PHE A 43 -26.81 -9.89 -3.48
C PHE A 43 -28.25 -9.45 -3.73
N GLY A 44 -28.58 -8.24 -3.33
CA GLY A 44 -29.91 -7.64 -3.54
C GLY A 44 -31.01 -8.31 -2.74
N GLY A 45 -32.24 -8.21 -3.24
CA GLY A 45 -33.41 -8.87 -2.67
C GLY A 45 -33.99 -8.15 -1.45
N ARG A 46 -34.50 -8.91 -0.47
CA ARG A 46 -35.23 -8.36 0.68
C ARG A 46 -35.03 -9.16 1.96
N THR A 47 -35.26 -8.54 3.10
CA THR A 47 -35.34 -9.21 4.40
C THR A 47 -36.79 -9.51 4.78
N GLU A 48 -37.04 -10.71 5.28
CA GLU A 48 -38.32 -11.15 5.85
C GLU A 48 -38.13 -11.40 7.36
N HIS A 49 -39.03 -10.86 8.18
CA HIS A 49 -38.99 -11.02 9.63
C HIS A 49 -40.06 -12.01 10.07
N VAL A 50 -39.64 -13.12 10.67
CA VAL A 50 -40.52 -14.23 11.05
C VAL A 50 -40.27 -14.58 12.52
N ARG A 51 -41.32 -14.92 13.26
CA ARG A 51 -41.15 -15.50 14.60
C ARG A 51 -40.95 -17.00 14.48
N ASP A 52 -39.90 -17.52 15.09
CA ASP A 52 -39.69 -18.96 15.15
C ASP A 52 -40.65 -19.63 16.16
N ALA A 53 -40.58 -20.96 16.26
CA ALA A 53 -41.45 -21.74 17.15
C ALA A 53 -41.29 -21.38 18.65
N SER A 54 -40.18 -20.72 19.04
CA SER A 54 -39.96 -20.22 20.40
C SER A 54 -40.48 -18.79 20.61
N GLY A 55 -41.03 -18.16 19.57
CA GLY A 55 -41.51 -16.78 19.58
C GLY A 55 -40.42 -15.73 19.35
N ALA A 56 -39.16 -16.15 19.18
CA ALA A 56 -38.04 -15.26 18.91
C ALA A 56 -38.10 -14.71 17.48
N LEU A 57 -37.78 -13.41 17.34
CA LEU A 57 -37.75 -12.75 16.03
C LEU A 57 -36.50 -13.20 15.26
N ARG A 58 -36.70 -13.79 14.09
CA ARG A 58 -35.66 -14.19 13.15
C ARG A 58 -35.79 -13.38 11.88
N ALA A 59 -34.66 -12.97 11.32
CA ALA A 59 -34.59 -12.37 10.01
C ALA A 59 -34.14 -13.42 9.00
N ARG A 60 -34.79 -13.44 7.84
CA ARG A 60 -34.41 -14.25 6.68
C ARG A 60 -34.12 -13.33 5.52
N TRP A 61 -32.89 -13.37 5.02
CA TRP A 61 -32.54 -12.67 3.79
C TRP A 61 -32.87 -13.56 2.58
N VAL A 62 -33.70 -13.06 1.68
CA VAL A 62 -33.99 -13.68 0.38
C VAL A 62 -33.25 -12.87 -0.69
N PRO A 63 -32.06 -13.32 -1.13
CA PRO A 63 -31.27 -12.59 -2.12
C PRO A 63 -31.95 -12.62 -3.49
N GLU A 64 -31.79 -11.55 -4.26
CA GLU A 64 -32.26 -11.47 -5.64
C GLU A 64 -31.32 -12.23 -6.58
N ARG A 65 -30.02 -12.17 -6.29
CA ARG A 65 -28.97 -12.86 -7.05
C ARG A 65 -28.08 -13.66 -6.11
N THR A 66 -27.61 -14.81 -6.57
CA THR A 66 -26.59 -15.61 -5.88
C THR A 66 -25.37 -15.83 -6.79
N VAL A 67 -24.18 -15.76 -6.22
CA VAL A 67 -22.89 -16.02 -6.87
C VAL A 67 -22.17 -17.14 -6.12
N ARG A 68 -21.46 -18.02 -6.84
CA ARG A 68 -20.64 -19.07 -6.25
C ARG A 68 -19.19 -18.61 -6.08
N GLY A 69 -18.62 -18.87 -4.92
CA GLY A 69 -17.20 -18.68 -4.62
C GLY A 69 -16.43 -19.99 -4.66
N ILE A 70 -15.46 -20.06 -5.58
CA ILE A 70 -14.63 -21.25 -5.81
C ILE A 70 -13.22 -21.01 -5.23
N PRO A 71 -12.77 -21.80 -4.25
CA PRO A 71 -11.46 -21.63 -3.62
C PRO A 71 -10.32 -22.17 -4.50
N HIS A 72 -9.25 -21.37 -4.59
CA HIS A 72 -7.96 -21.76 -5.16
C HIS A 72 -6.86 -21.52 -4.12
N ASP A 73 -6.16 -22.57 -3.71
CA ASP A 73 -5.08 -22.49 -2.72
C ASP A 73 -3.72 -22.38 -3.41
N THR A 74 -2.86 -21.49 -2.92
CA THR A 74 -1.45 -21.42 -3.28
C THR A 74 -0.60 -21.68 -2.02
N PRO A 75 0.36 -22.62 -2.03
CA PRO A 75 1.17 -22.90 -0.86
C PRO A 75 2.10 -21.72 -0.52
N VAL A 76 2.23 -21.42 0.77
CA VAL A 76 3.11 -20.40 1.34
C VAL A 76 4.10 -21.10 2.26
N LEU A 77 5.33 -21.28 1.75
CA LEU A 77 6.37 -22.06 2.43
C LEU A 77 7.11 -21.22 3.48
N GLY A 78 7.31 -21.80 4.66
CA GLY A 78 8.19 -21.24 5.70
C GLY A 78 9.67 -21.44 5.36
N TYR A 79 10.52 -20.50 5.80
CA TYR A 79 11.97 -20.61 5.60
C TYR A 79 12.63 -21.44 6.71
N GLY A 80 13.29 -22.54 6.33
CA GLY A 80 14.01 -23.40 7.27
C GLY A 80 13.12 -24.16 8.27
N VAL A 81 11.85 -24.38 7.90
CA VAL A 81 10.86 -25.13 8.68
C VAL A 81 10.06 -26.02 7.74
N ASN A 82 9.39 -27.03 8.29
CA ASN A 82 8.58 -27.99 7.52
C ASN A 82 7.12 -27.54 7.33
N ASN A 83 6.76 -26.35 7.83
CA ASN A 83 5.40 -25.84 7.73
C ASN A 83 5.12 -25.22 6.34
N ALA A 84 3.97 -25.56 5.78
CA ALA A 84 3.40 -24.93 4.60
C ALA A 84 1.99 -24.44 4.91
N ASN A 85 1.81 -23.11 4.95
CA ASN A 85 0.47 -22.50 4.99
C ASN A 85 -0.09 -22.40 3.57
N PHE A 86 -1.31 -21.91 3.42
CA PHE A 86 -1.90 -21.63 2.12
C PHE A 86 -2.49 -20.23 2.05
N LEU A 87 -2.36 -19.60 0.89
CA LEU A 87 -3.13 -18.43 0.49
C LEU A 87 -4.33 -18.92 -0.31
N ARG A 88 -5.53 -18.72 0.24
CA ARG A 88 -6.79 -19.04 -0.43
C ARG A 88 -7.33 -17.84 -1.20
N LEU A 89 -7.56 -18.01 -2.50
CA LEU A 89 -8.09 -16.99 -3.39
C LEU A 89 -9.41 -17.46 -4.01
N TRP A 90 -10.43 -16.60 -3.99
CA TRP A 90 -11.75 -16.93 -4.51
C TRP A 90 -11.95 -16.50 -5.95
N THR A 91 -12.53 -17.36 -6.78
CA THR A 91 -13.07 -17.01 -8.11
C THR A 91 -14.60 -16.98 -8.02
N ALA A 92 -15.20 -15.93 -8.55
CA ALA A 92 -16.64 -15.79 -8.67
C ALA A 92 -17.14 -16.53 -9.91
N ALA A 93 -18.18 -17.35 -9.76
CA ALA A 93 -18.81 -18.09 -10.83
C ALA A 93 -20.34 -18.00 -10.71
N ALA A 94 -21.05 -18.07 -11.83
CA ALA A 94 -22.50 -18.14 -11.79
C ALA A 94 -22.98 -19.52 -11.27
N PRO A 95 -24.12 -19.58 -10.56
CA PRO A 95 -24.77 -20.85 -10.22
C PRO A 95 -25.15 -21.68 -11.44
N LYS A 96 -25.70 -21.02 -12.47
CA LYS A 96 -26.02 -21.60 -13.79
C LYS A 96 -25.12 -20.92 -14.83
N GLU A 97 -24.26 -21.69 -15.49
CA GLU A 97 -23.33 -21.12 -16.47
C GLU A 97 -23.98 -20.74 -17.80
N PHE A 98 -25.17 -21.30 -18.09
CA PHE A 98 -25.83 -21.16 -19.37
C PHE A 98 -27.34 -21.35 -19.26
N ASP A 99 -28.11 -20.41 -19.80
CA ASP A 99 -29.56 -20.55 -19.90
C ASP A 99 -29.98 -21.13 -21.27
N LEU A 100 -30.21 -22.44 -21.29
CA LEU A 100 -30.55 -23.18 -22.51
C LEU A 100 -31.85 -22.69 -23.15
N ASP A 101 -32.84 -22.31 -22.34
CA ASP A 101 -34.15 -21.88 -22.85
C ASP A 101 -34.03 -20.55 -23.59
N ALA A 102 -33.31 -19.58 -23.02
CA ALA A 102 -32.99 -18.31 -23.68
C ALA A 102 -32.19 -18.53 -24.98
N PHE A 103 -31.25 -19.48 -24.99
CA PHE A 103 -30.49 -19.81 -26.19
C PHE A 103 -31.36 -20.41 -27.30
N GLN A 104 -32.27 -21.32 -26.94
CA GLN A 104 -33.17 -21.99 -27.90
C GLN A 104 -34.12 -21.01 -28.60
N VAL A 105 -34.47 -19.89 -27.96
CA VAL A 105 -35.30 -18.83 -28.55
C VAL A 105 -34.50 -17.70 -29.20
N GLY A 106 -33.18 -17.85 -29.34
CA GLY A 106 -32.30 -16.89 -30.01
C GLY A 106 -31.83 -15.70 -29.15
N GLU A 107 -32.13 -15.70 -27.85
CA GLU A 107 -31.68 -14.68 -26.88
C GLU A 107 -30.26 -14.97 -26.36
N TYR A 108 -29.27 -15.07 -27.26
CA TYR A 108 -27.92 -15.53 -26.93
C TYR A 108 -27.21 -14.68 -25.86
N TRP A 109 -27.43 -13.36 -25.84
CA TRP A 109 -26.87 -12.49 -24.81
C TRP A 109 -27.43 -12.79 -23.42
N ARG A 110 -28.74 -13.03 -23.34
CA ARG A 110 -29.41 -13.39 -22.09
C ARG A 110 -28.97 -14.76 -21.59
N ALA A 111 -28.68 -15.68 -22.51
CA ALA A 111 -28.19 -17.02 -22.18
C ALA A 111 -26.89 -17.03 -21.36
N VAL A 112 -26.13 -15.93 -21.36
CA VAL A 112 -24.84 -15.79 -20.65
C VAL A 112 -24.74 -14.56 -19.74
N ASP A 113 -25.78 -13.72 -19.62
CA ASP A 113 -25.70 -12.45 -18.86
C ASP A 113 -25.37 -12.69 -17.38
N ASP A 114 -26.04 -13.65 -16.74
CA ASP A 114 -25.81 -14.02 -15.34
C ASP A 114 -24.38 -14.51 -15.10
N LYS A 115 -23.82 -15.24 -16.08
CA LYS A 115 -22.42 -15.69 -16.06
C LYS A 115 -21.48 -14.50 -16.07
N VAL A 116 -21.65 -13.59 -17.04
CA VAL A 116 -20.79 -12.41 -17.18
C VAL A 116 -20.84 -11.54 -15.92
N ARG A 117 -22.03 -11.24 -15.40
CA ARG A 117 -22.20 -10.40 -14.19
C ARG A 117 -21.56 -11.04 -12.96
N SER A 118 -21.71 -12.34 -12.78
CA SER A 118 -21.13 -13.05 -11.63
C SER A 118 -19.61 -13.09 -11.70
N GLU A 119 -19.04 -13.39 -12.86
CA GLU A 119 -17.59 -13.52 -13.04
C GLU A 119 -16.85 -12.18 -12.96
N ASN A 120 -17.51 -11.07 -13.32
CA ASN A 120 -16.94 -9.71 -13.23
C ASN A 120 -16.40 -9.37 -11.84
N ILE A 121 -16.99 -9.91 -10.77
CA ILE A 121 -16.55 -9.73 -9.39
C ILE A 121 -15.07 -10.09 -9.24
N SER A 122 -14.59 -11.18 -9.84
CA SER A 122 -13.19 -11.59 -9.74
C SER A 122 -12.38 -11.34 -11.02
N LYS A 123 -12.74 -10.37 -11.87
CA LYS A 123 -11.96 -10.06 -13.08
C LYS A 123 -10.78 -9.13 -12.81
N VAL A 124 -11.03 -7.94 -12.30
CA VAL A 124 -10.03 -6.87 -12.18
C VAL A 124 -9.94 -6.38 -10.74
N LEU A 125 -8.71 -6.19 -10.24
CA LEU A 125 -8.42 -5.59 -8.95
C LEU A 125 -8.60 -4.07 -9.02
N TYR A 126 -9.35 -3.50 -8.06
CA TYR A 126 -9.66 -2.05 -7.99
C TYR A 126 -10.22 -1.48 -9.31
N PRO A 127 -11.41 -1.96 -9.75
CA PRO A 127 -12.07 -1.37 -10.91
C PRO A 127 -12.33 0.12 -10.67
N ASN A 128 -12.37 0.89 -11.77
CA ASN A 128 -12.68 2.32 -11.71
C ASN A 128 -14.06 2.53 -11.06
N ASP A 129 -14.10 3.24 -9.94
CA ASP A 129 -15.28 3.50 -9.12
C ASP A 129 -15.78 4.95 -9.20
N HIS A 130 -15.39 5.70 -10.23
CA HIS A 130 -15.99 7.00 -10.51
C HIS A 130 -17.47 6.88 -10.90
N SER A 131 -17.86 5.79 -11.58
CA SER A 131 -19.25 5.52 -11.95
C SER A 131 -20.00 4.75 -10.86
N GLU A 132 -21.35 4.86 -10.84
CA GLU A 132 -22.17 4.08 -9.90
C GLU A 132 -21.97 2.56 -10.07
N ALA A 133 -21.87 2.08 -11.32
CA ALA A 133 -21.61 0.68 -11.63
C ALA A 133 -20.26 0.21 -11.06
N GLY A 134 -19.22 1.05 -11.12
CA GLY A 134 -17.91 0.77 -10.54
C GLY A 134 -17.95 0.68 -9.02
N LYS A 135 -18.65 1.61 -8.36
CA LYS A 135 -18.90 1.56 -6.90
C LYS A 135 -19.64 0.29 -6.50
N GLN A 136 -20.70 -0.07 -7.23
CA GLN A 136 -21.44 -1.30 -6.98
C GLN A 136 -20.52 -2.53 -7.11
N LEU A 137 -19.75 -2.64 -8.20
CA LEU A 137 -18.84 -3.77 -8.40
C LEU A 137 -17.80 -3.88 -7.28
N ARG A 138 -17.25 -2.75 -6.81
CA ARG A 138 -16.27 -2.73 -5.70
C ARG A 138 -16.91 -3.19 -4.38
N LEU A 139 -18.15 -2.80 -4.09
CA LEU A 139 -18.87 -3.28 -2.90
C LEU A 139 -19.23 -4.77 -3.02
N GLU A 140 -19.63 -5.23 -4.22
CA GLU A 140 -19.86 -6.65 -4.52
C GLU A 140 -18.60 -7.49 -4.31
N GLN A 141 -17.45 -7.00 -4.77
CA GLN A 141 -16.13 -7.60 -4.54
C GLN A 141 -15.83 -7.78 -3.06
N GLN A 142 -15.95 -6.71 -2.28
CA GLN A 142 -15.68 -6.73 -0.84
C GLN A 142 -16.56 -7.75 -0.12
N ASN A 143 -17.88 -7.69 -0.34
CA ASN A 143 -18.81 -8.64 0.28
C ASN A 143 -18.54 -10.09 -0.15
N PHE A 144 -18.28 -10.31 -1.44
CA PHE A 144 -18.01 -11.63 -1.98
C PHE A 144 -16.81 -12.30 -1.32
N PHE A 145 -15.67 -11.61 -1.26
CA PHE A 145 -14.47 -12.17 -0.66
C PHE A 145 -14.61 -12.38 0.85
N VAL A 146 -15.25 -11.44 1.54
CA VAL A 146 -15.55 -11.54 2.98
C VAL A 146 -16.43 -12.75 3.27
N SER A 147 -17.57 -12.87 2.59
CA SER A 147 -18.54 -13.93 2.86
C SER A 147 -17.94 -15.31 2.57
N CYS A 148 -17.22 -15.47 1.44
CA CYS A 148 -16.55 -16.74 1.15
C CYS A 148 -15.52 -17.11 2.22
N ALA A 149 -14.69 -16.15 2.66
CA ALA A 149 -13.67 -16.40 3.67
C ALA A 149 -14.27 -16.78 5.04
N LEU A 150 -15.31 -16.08 5.48
CA LEU A 150 -15.95 -16.34 6.78
C LEU A 150 -16.73 -17.66 6.78
N GLN A 151 -17.48 -17.96 5.72
CA GLN A 151 -18.15 -19.25 5.58
C GLN A 151 -17.14 -20.42 5.60
N ASP A 152 -15.95 -20.24 5.02
CA ASP A 152 -14.88 -21.23 5.05
C ASP A 152 -14.24 -21.40 6.43
N CYS A 153 -13.99 -20.30 7.15
CA CYS A 153 -13.54 -20.35 8.53
C CYS A 153 -14.55 -21.11 9.41
N ILE A 154 -15.84 -20.80 9.29
CA ILE A 154 -16.90 -21.50 10.03
C ILE A 154 -16.97 -22.98 9.65
N ARG A 155 -16.89 -23.33 8.35
CA ARG A 155 -16.84 -24.74 7.92
C ARG A 155 -15.68 -25.49 8.58
N LEU A 156 -14.48 -24.91 8.56
CA LEU A 156 -13.29 -25.50 9.17
C LEU A 156 -13.43 -25.64 10.70
N LEU A 157 -14.04 -24.64 11.35
CA LEU A 157 -14.35 -24.69 12.78
C LEU A 157 -15.26 -25.87 13.11
N LEU A 158 -16.39 -25.99 12.39
CA LEU A 158 -17.44 -26.98 12.66
C LEU A 158 -17.00 -28.42 12.38
N GLN A 159 -15.92 -28.62 11.63
CA GLN A 159 -15.29 -29.93 11.48
C GLN A 159 -14.57 -30.42 12.75
N ARG A 160 -14.30 -29.52 13.71
CA ARG A 160 -13.47 -29.79 14.89
C ARG A 160 -14.13 -29.41 16.21
N THR A 161 -15.04 -28.44 16.21
CA THR A 161 -15.62 -27.87 17.44
C THR A 161 -16.95 -27.15 17.14
N THR A 162 -17.51 -26.47 18.12
CA THR A 162 -18.77 -25.71 18.01
C THR A 162 -18.55 -24.24 17.65
N ILE A 163 -19.62 -23.55 17.23
CA ILE A 163 -19.60 -22.18 16.72
C ILE A 163 -19.16 -21.16 17.78
N GLU A 164 -19.46 -21.39 19.05
CA GLU A 164 -19.12 -20.51 20.18
C GLU A 164 -17.61 -20.43 20.43
N ARG A 165 -16.86 -21.39 19.87
CA ARG A 165 -15.40 -21.47 19.96
C ARG A 165 -14.70 -20.72 18.81
N PHE A 166 -15.44 -20.00 17.96
CA PHE A 166 -14.87 -19.25 16.83
C PHE A 166 -13.70 -18.32 17.24
N PRO A 167 -13.83 -17.41 18.23
CA PRO A 167 -12.74 -16.51 18.63
C PRO A 167 -11.52 -17.22 19.20
N GLU A 168 -11.65 -18.46 19.67
CA GLU A 168 -10.52 -19.25 20.19
C GLU A 168 -9.72 -19.93 19.08
N LYS A 169 -10.29 -20.04 17.87
CA LYS A 169 -9.71 -20.77 16.74
C LYS A 169 -9.39 -19.90 15.54
N PHE A 170 -10.09 -18.78 15.38
CA PHE A 170 -9.92 -17.85 14.27
C PHE A 170 -9.76 -16.41 14.77
N ALA A 171 -8.62 -15.80 14.41
CA ALA A 171 -8.42 -14.36 14.48
C ALA A 171 -8.53 -13.77 13.07
N VAL A 172 -9.42 -12.81 12.88
CA VAL A 172 -9.73 -12.16 11.61
C VAL A 172 -9.12 -10.77 11.59
N GLN A 173 -8.01 -10.61 10.85
CA GLN A 173 -7.36 -9.31 10.68
C GLN A 173 -7.92 -8.56 9.46
N LEU A 174 -8.58 -7.42 9.71
CA LEU A 174 -9.03 -6.49 8.69
C LEU A 174 -7.85 -5.60 8.28
N ASN A 175 -7.34 -5.82 7.07
CA ASN A 175 -6.27 -4.99 6.51
C ASN A 175 -6.92 -3.83 5.74
N ASP A 176 -6.90 -2.65 6.35
CA ASP A 176 -7.63 -1.46 5.92
C ASP A 176 -9.16 -1.65 5.94
N THR A 177 -9.93 -0.72 5.38
CA THR A 177 -11.40 -0.76 5.45
C THR A 177 -12.06 -1.75 4.50
N HIS A 178 -11.35 -2.27 3.49
CA HIS A 178 -11.94 -3.09 2.43
C HIS A 178 -12.72 -4.32 2.94
N PRO A 179 -12.24 -5.09 3.95
CA PRO A 179 -12.98 -6.21 4.49
C PRO A 179 -13.88 -5.85 5.68
N SER A 180 -14.20 -4.57 5.93
CA SER A 180 -15.02 -4.16 7.09
C SER A 180 -16.44 -4.75 7.08
N LEU A 181 -16.92 -5.21 5.92
CA LEU A 181 -18.14 -6.01 5.81
C LEU A 181 -18.07 -7.34 6.57
N ALA A 182 -16.88 -7.79 6.99
CA ALA A 182 -16.72 -8.97 7.84
C ALA A 182 -17.50 -8.81 9.16
N VAL A 183 -17.64 -7.58 9.66
CA VAL A 183 -18.40 -7.29 10.87
C VAL A 183 -19.88 -7.67 10.69
N PRO A 184 -20.66 -7.04 9.78
CA PRO A 184 -22.06 -7.39 9.61
C PRO A 184 -22.25 -8.78 9.00
N GLU A 185 -21.32 -9.30 8.20
CA GLU A 185 -21.43 -10.65 7.64
C GLU A 185 -21.24 -11.74 8.70
N LEU A 186 -20.30 -11.57 9.63
CA LEU A 186 -20.10 -12.54 10.72
C LEU A 186 -21.31 -12.54 11.67
N MET A 187 -21.81 -11.35 12.01
CA MET A 187 -23.08 -11.19 12.74
C MET A 187 -24.25 -11.89 12.03
N ARG A 188 -24.39 -11.69 10.71
CA ARG A 188 -25.43 -12.33 9.89
C ARG A 188 -25.29 -13.85 9.91
N LEU A 189 -24.09 -14.39 9.71
CA LEU A 189 -23.85 -15.83 9.72
C LEU A 189 -24.16 -16.43 11.10
N PHE A 190 -23.68 -15.82 12.17
CA PHE A 190 -23.97 -16.29 13.53
C PHE A 190 -25.47 -16.26 13.86
N MET A 191 -26.17 -15.15 13.61
CA MET A 191 -27.57 -15.02 13.99
C MET A 191 -28.53 -15.74 13.03
N ASP A 192 -28.41 -15.47 11.73
CA ASP A 192 -29.41 -15.86 10.75
C ASP A 192 -29.17 -17.29 10.23
N VAL A 193 -27.94 -17.80 10.28
CA VAL A 193 -27.57 -19.15 9.81
C VAL A 193 -27.33 -20.12 10.97
N HIS A 194 -26.61 -19.70 12.01
CA HIS A 194 -26.27 -20.56 13.14
C HIS A 194 -27.18 -20.38 14.36
N GLY A 195 -28.11 -19.44 14.32
CA GLY A 195 -29.19 -19.32 15.31
C GLY A 195 -28.82 -18.61 16.61
N LEU A 196 -27.65 -17.99 16.71
CA LEU A 196 -27.19 -17.27 17.91
C LEU A 196 -28.06 -16.04 18.19
N GLY A 197 -28.10 -15.62 19.46
CA GLY A 197 -28.67 -14.34 19.86
C GLY A 197 -27.78 -13.16 19.48
N TRP A 198 -28.31 -11.93 19.50
CA TRP A 198 -27.55 -10.73 19.16
C TRP A 198 -26.31 -10.55 20.04
N ASP A 199 -26.49 -10.57 21.36
CA ASP A 199 -25.41 -10.24 22.30
C ASP A 199 -24.29 -11.29 22.26
N GLU A 200 -24.66 -12.56 22.08
CA GLU A 200 -23.72 -13.65 21.88
C GLU A 200 -22.96 -13.50 20.55
N ALA A 201 -23.66 -13.27 19.43
CA ALA A 201 -23.03 -13.06 18.14
C ALA A 201 -22.09 -11.84 18.13
N TRP A 202 -22.46 -10.77 18.84
CA TRP A 202 -21.66 -9.56 18.97
C TRP A 202 -20.40 -9.79 19.81
N ASP A 203 -20.50 -10.51 20.94
CA ASP A 203 -19.33 -10.92 21.74
C ASP A 203 -18.35 -11.76 20.90
N LEU A 204 -18.85 -12.79 20.20
CA LEU A 204 -18.00 -13.63 19.35
C LEU A 204 -17.35 -12.81 18.23
N THR A 205 -18.11 -11.92 17.58
CA THR A 205 -17.60 -11.07 16.51
C THR A 205 -16.51 -10.14 17.01
N THR A 206 -16.75 -9.45 18.13
CA THR A 206 -15.81 -8.46 18.67
C THR A 206 -14.51 -9.08 19.18
N ARG A 207 -14.56 -10.29 19.74
CA ARG A 207 -13.35 -11.04 20.14
C ARG A 207 -12.57 -11.66 18.97
N SER A 208 -13.17 -11.73 17.78
CA SER A 208 -12.56 -12.36 16.60
C SER A 208 -11.91 -11.36 15.65
N ILE A 209 -12.32 -10.09 15.67
CA ILE A 209 -11.96 -9.11 14.64
C ILE A 209 -10.94 -8.10 15.19
N ALA A 210 -9.84 -7.90 14.46
CA ALA A 210 -8.91 -6.80 14.68
C ALA A 210 -8.74 -5.96 13.40
N TYR A 211 -8.45 -4.67 13.53
CA TYR A 211 -8.38 -3.72 12.42
C TYR A 211 -7.02 -3.04 12.32
N THR A 212 -6.38 -3.12 11.16
CA THR A 212 -5.18 -2.34 10.84
C THR A 212 -5.54 -1.20 9.91
N ASN A 213 -5.25 0.04 10.33
CA ASN A 213 -5.35 1.21 9.46
C ASN A 213 -4.02 1.42 8.71
N HIS A 214 -4.10 1.66 7.39
CA HIS A 214 -2.94 1.84 6.52
C HIS A 214 -2.84 3.24 5.90
N THR A 215 -3.69 4.19 6.33
CA THR A 215 -3.77 5.52 5.72
C THR A 215 -4.53 6.50 6.63
N LEU A 216 -3.98 7.71 6.75
CA LEU A 216 -4.62 8.84 7.41
C LEU A 216 -5.38 9.75 6.43
N LEU A 217 -5.27 9.48 5.13
CA LEU A 217 -5.92 10.28 4.09
C LEU A 217 -7.44 10.09 4.16
N PRO A 218 -8.24 11.15 4.42
CA PRO A 218 -9.69 11.04 4.53
C PRO A 218 -10.34 10.43 3.28
N GLU A 219 -9.80 10.75 2.09
CA GLU A 219 -10.27 10.21 0.81
C GLU A 219 -10.08 8.69 0.67
N ALA A 220 -9.20 8.09 1.47
CA ALA A 220 -8.94 6.66 1.49
C ALA A 220 -9.76 5.92 2.56
N LEU A 221 -10.43 6.63 3.48
CA LEU A 221 -11.35 6.04 4.45
C LEU A 221 -12.68 5.76 3.77
N GLU A 222 -12.92 4.49 3.42
CA GLU A 222 -14.06 4.11 2.59
C GLU A 222 -15.40 4.46 3.26
N THR A 223 -16.27 5.08 2.46
CA THR A 223 -17.67 5.35 2.81
C THR A 223 -18.58 4.92 1.67
N TRP A 224 -19.71 4.32 1.99
CA TRP A 224 -20.65 3.79 0.98
C TRP A 224 -21.98 4.53 1.01
N PRO A 225 -22.48 5.05 -0.14
CA PRO A 225 -23.81 5.64 -0.21
C PRO A 225 -24.87 4.68 0.32
N LEU A 226 -25.71 5.19 1.22
CA LEU A 226 -26.74 4.41 1.86
C LEU A 226 -27.73 3.76 0.87
N PRO A 227 -28.19 4.43 -0.22
CA PRO A 227 -29.08 3.80 -1.19
C PRO A 227 -28.45 2.61 -1.91
N LEU A 228 -27.15 2.70 -2.25
CA LEU A 228 -26.41 1.60 -2.87
C LEU A 228 -26.28 0.42 -1.89
N PHE A 229 -25.91 0.71 -0.64
CA PHE A 229 -25.74 -0.31 0.39
C PHE A 229 -27.07 -1.01 0.69
N ALA A 230 -28.17 -0.27 0.84
CA ALA A 230 -29.50 -0.80 1.10
C ALA A 230 -30.00 -1.71 -0.04
N ARG A 231 -29.77 -1.28 -1.30
CA ARG A 231 -30.15 -2.05 -2.48
C ARG A 231 -29.37 -3.34 -2.59
N LEU A 232 -28.07 -3.32 -2.30
CA LEU A 232 -27.19 -4.46 -2.53
C LEU A 232 -27.13 -5.44 -1.35
N LEU A 233 -27.13 -4.93 -0.12
CA LEU A 233 -26.92 -5.68 1.12
C LEU A 233 -27.95 -5.27 2.19
N PRO A 234 -29.26 -5.46 1.94
CA PRO A 234 -30.32 -4.96 2.82
C PRO A 234 -30.21 -5.51 4.25
N ARG A 235 -29.89 -6.80 4.39
CA ARG A 235 -29.74 -7.42 5.71
C ARG A 235 -28.52 -6.91 6.47
N HIS A 236 -27.39 -6.72 5.79
CA HIS A 236 -26.20 -6.14 6.41
C HIS A 236 -26.47 -4.71 6.88
N LEU A 237 -27.27 -3.94 6.15
CA LEU A 237 -27.62 -2.59 6.56
C LEU A 237 -28.44 -2.57 7.85
N GLU A 238 -29.42 -3.46 8.00
CA GLU A 238 -30.17 -3.62 9.26
C GLU A 238 -29.24 -3.92 10.44
N ILE A 239 -28.26 -4.81 10.24
CA ILE A 239 -27.27 -5.14 11.26
C ILE A 239 -26.39 -3.92 11.57
N VAL A 240 -25.92 -3.18 10.56
CA VAL A 240 -25.14 -1.94 10.76
C VAL A 240 -25.94 -0.89 11.53
N TYR A 241 -27.24 -0.74 11.25
CA TYR A 241 -28.09 0.17 12.01
C TYR A 241 -28.27 -0.26 13.46
N GLU A 242 -28.45 -1.55 13.73
CA GLU A 242 -28.59 -2.03 15.10
C GLU A 242 -27.26 -1.92 15.88
N ILE A 243 -26.11 -2.18 15.25
CA ILE A 243 -24.79 -1.88 15.83
C ILE A 243 -24.71 -0.38 16.15
N ASN A 244 -25.05 0.48 15.19
CA ASN A 244 -24.98 1.92 15.37
C ASN A 244 -25.87 2.38 16.52
N ARG A 245 -27.13 1.93 16.57
CA ARG A 245 -28.08 2.31 17.63
C ARG A 245 -27.52 1.96 19.01
N ARG A 246 -27.13 0.69 19.21
CA ARG A 246 -26.59 0.23 20.50
C ARG A 246 -25.31 0.97 20.90
N PHE A 247 -24.41 1.19 19.96
CA PHE A 247 -23.18 1.92 20.20
C PHE A 247 -23.43 3.39 20.57
N LEU A 248 -24.34 4.07 19.86
CA LEU A 248 -24.69 5.46 20.19
C LEU A 248 -25.41 5.57 21.53
N ASP A 249 -26.24 4.58 21.89
CA ASP A 249 -26.88 4.52 23.21
C ASP A 249 -25.82 4.37 24.32
N GLU A 250 -24.83 3.48 24.16
CA GLU A 250 -23.68 3.35 25.07
C GLU A 250 -22.88 4.66 25.20
N LEU A 251 -22.65 5.35 24.08
CA LEU A 251 -21.94 6.64 24.09
C LEU A 251 -22.72 7.72 24.86
N ARG A 252 -24.05 7.78 24.71
CA ARG A 252 -24.89 8.74 25.46
C ARG A 252 -24.91 8.47 26.95
N GLU A 253 -24.89 7.19 27.34
CA GLU A 253 -24.76 6.79 28.74
C GLU A 253 -23.40 7.17 29.31
N ARG A 254 -22.32 6.96 28.56
CA ARG A 254 -20.94 7.23 29.00
C ARG A 254 -20.56 8.72 28.96
N TYR A 255 -21.12 9.48 28.02
CA TYR A 255 -20.86 10.91 27.83
C TYR A 255 -22.18 11.71 27.77
N PRO A 256 -22.93 11.82 28.88
CA PRO A 256 -24.22 12.51 28.88
C PRO A 256 -24.10 13.97 28.41
N GLY A 257 -24.88 14.33 27.39
CA GLY A 257 -24.93 15.69 26.83
C GLY A 257 -23.92 16.01 25.72
N ASP A 258 -22.97 15.12 25.41
CA ASP A 258 -22.01 15.30 24.30
C ASP A 258 -22.55 14.72 22.97
N GLU A 259 -23.69 15.24 22.49
CA GLU A 259 -24.28 14.79 21.22
C GLU A 259 -23.36 15.08 20.01
N ALA A 260 -22.43 16.04 20.14
CA ALA A 260 -21.44 16.31 19.11
C ALA A 260 -20.47 15.13 18.93
N ARG A 261 -20.01 14.50 20.02
CA ARG A 261 -19.24 13.25 19.97
C ARG A 261 -20.05 12.11 19.39
N VAL A 262 -21.29 11.92 19.83
CA VAL A 262 -22.21 10.89 19.30
C VAL A 262 -22.34 11.01 17.78
N ALA A 263 -22.54 12.22 17.25
CA ALA A 263 -22.60 12.47 15.81
C ALA A 263 -21.27 12.14 15.10
N ARG A 264 -20.13 12.59 15.65
CA ARG A 264 -18.80 12.31 15.09
C ARG A 264 -18.47 10.82 15.08
N MET A 265 -18.91 10.05 16.07
CA MET A 265 -18.59 8.61 16.20
C MET A 265 -19.59 7.67 15.53
N SER A 266 -20.75 8.16 15.08
CA SER A 266 -21.77 7.33 14.40
C SER A 266 -21.19 6.53 13.21
N LEU A 267 -21.81 5.38 12.92
CA LEU A 267 -21.50 4.57 11.74
C LEU A 267 -22.14 5.13 10.46
N ILE A 268 -23.13 6.01 10.62
CA ILE A 268 -23.84 6.66 9.53
C ILE A 268 -23.44 8.14 9.51
N ASP A 269 -22.93 8.58 8.37
CA ASP A 269 -22.77 10.00 8.07
C ASP A 269 -24.12 10.55 7.61
N GLU A 270 -24.58 11.58 8.31
CA GLU A 270 -25.85 12.27 8.07
C GLU A 270 -25.66 13.55 7.24
N HIS A 271 -24.41 13.93 6.92
CA HIS A 271 -24.10 15.13 6.15
C HIS A 271 -24.17 14.85 4.64
N GLY A 272 -25.03 15.58 3.93
CA GLY A 272 -25.20 15.43 2.49
C GLY A 272 -25.96 14.16 2.12
N GLU A 273 -25.46 13.41 1.12
CA GLU A 273 -25.97 12.05 0.86
C GLU A 273 -25.56 11.15 2.02
N LYS A 274 -26.51 10.47 2.67
CA LYS A 274 -26.20 9.58 3.80
C LYS A 274 -25.24 8.46 3.39
N ARG A 275 -24.23 8.16 4.21
CA ARG A 275 -23.23 7.13 3.92
C ARG A 275 -22.91 6.25 5.12
N VAL A 276 -22.54 5.01 4.88
CA VAL A 276 -21.96 4.12 5.90
C VAL A 276 -20.46 4.39 6.00
N ARG A 277 -19.94 4.58 7.22
CA ARG A 277 -18.54 4.87 7.54
C ARG A 277 -17.79 3.59 7.91
N MET A 278 -17.06 3.01 6.96
CA MET A 278 -16.49 1.66 7.12
C MET A 278 -15.37 1.60 8.15
N ALA A 279 -14.54 2.64 8.24
CA ALA A 279 -13.50 2.72 9.26
C ALA A 279 -14.09 2.76 10.68
N HIS A 280 -15.24 3.41 10.86
CA HIS A 280 -15.94 3.46 12.14
C HIS A 280 -16.53 2.09 12.48
N LEU A 281 -17.14 1.43 11.49
CA LEU A 281 -17.69 0.08 11.64
C LEU A 281 -16.60 -0.92 12.07
N ALA A 282 -15.42 -0.86 11.44
CA ALA A 282 -14.27 -1.67 11.81
C ALA A 282 -13.79 -1.35 13.23
N ALA A 283 -13.64 -0.07 13.58
CA ALA A 283 -13.15 0.35 14.90
C ALA A 283 -14.08 -0.08 16.05
N VAL A 284 -15.39 0.08 15.89
CA VAL A 284 -16.39 -0.30 16.91
C VAL A 284 -16.36 -1.80 17.19
N ALA A 285 -16.27 -2.61 16.13
CA ALA A 285 -16.33 -4.05 16.22
C ALA A 285 -15.00 -4.73 16.54
N SER A 286 -13.87 -4.04 16.50
CA SER A 286 -12.57 -4.68 16.69
C SER A 286 -12.16 -4.73 18.16
N HIS A 287 -11.54 -5.83 18.62
CA HIS A 287 -10.89 -5.90 19.94
C HIS A 287 -9.55 -5.16 19.97
N ARG A 288 -8.90 -5.01 18.81
CA ARG A 288 -7.66 -4.23 18.63
C ARG A 288 -7.69 -3.43 17.35
N VAL A 289 -7.17 -2.21 17.41
CA VAL A 289 -6.94 -1.31 16.27
C VAL A 289 -5.46 -0.96 16.26
N ASN A 290 -4.78 -1.09 15.11
CA ASN A 290 -3.37 -0.74 15.02
C ASN A 290 -3.01 0.11 13.80
N GLY A 291 -2.04 1.00 13.98
CA GLY A 291 -1.30 1.61 12.88
C GLY A 291 -0.08 0.78 12.48
N VAL A 292 0.67 1.29 11.49
CA VAL A 292 1.72 0.55 10.77
C VAL A 292 3.13 1.16 10.86
N ALA A 293 3.27 2.19 11.68
CA ALA A 293 4.49 2.84 12.12
C ALA A 293 4.16 3.62 13.39
N GLU A 294 5.15 3.92 14.24
CA GLU A 294 4.89 4.58 15.53
C GLU A 294 4.24 5.96 15.35
N LEU A 295 4.82 6.81 14.48
CA LEU A 295 4.26 8.13 14.14
C LEU A 295 2.82 8.02 13.60
N HIS A 296 2.57 7.04 12.72
CA HIS A 296 1.25 6.84 12.16
C HIS A 296 0.22 6.40 13.21
N SER A 297 0.60 5.48 14.10
CA SER A 297 -0.25 5.02 15.20
C SER A 297 -0.59 6.17 16.15
N ARG A 298 0.39 7.03 16.47
CA ARG A 298 0.16 8.27 17.23
C ARG A 298 -0.82 9.19 16.52
N LEU A 299 -0.57 9.54 15.26
CA LEU A 299 -1.45 10.42 14.48
C LEU A 299 -2.86 9.85 14.32
N LEU A 300 -3.00 8.53 14.18
CA LEU A 300 -4.31 7.86 14.13
C LEU A 300 -5.11 8.15 15.41
N THR A 301 -4.48 8.06 16.58
CA THR A 301 -5.11 8.33 17.89
C THR A 301 -5.30 9.82 18.19
N GLU A 302 -4.53 10.71 17.58
CA GLU A 302 -4.63 12.16 17.82
C GLU A 302 -5.58 12.86 16.85
N THR A 303 -5.82 12.28 15.68
CA THR A 303 -6.58 12.90 14.58
C THR A 303 -7.77 12.05 14.14
N VAL A 304 -7.56 11.09 13.23
CA VAL A 304 -8.62 10.37 12.50
C VAL A 304 -9.54 9.57 13.41
N MET A 305 -8.99 8.90 14.42
CA MET A 305 -9.70 8.02 15.34
C MET A 305 -9.67 8.53 16.79
N ARG A 306 -9.47 9.83 17.00
CA ARG A 306 -9.31 10.42 18.34
C ARG A 306 -10.44 10.06 19.30
N ASP A 307 -11.67 10.31 18.89
CA ASP A 307 -12.83 10.05 19.74
C ASP A 307 -12.94 8.53 20.05
N PHE A 308 -12.55 7.63 19.14
CA PHE A 308 -12.50 6.19 19.40
C PHE A 308 -11.38 5.80 20.35
N ALA A 309 -10.20 6.42 20.25
CA ALA A 309 -9.08 6.20 21.16
C ALA A 309 -9.38 6.69 22.58
N GLU A 310 -10.15 7.77 22.73
CA GLU A 310 -10.63 8.25 24.03
C GLU A 310 -11.64 7.28 24.67
N VAL A 311 -12.54 6.69 23.88
CA VAL A 311 -13.54 5.74 24.38
C VAL A 311 -12.92 4.37 24.67
N PHE A 312 -12.00 3.91 23.81
CA PHE A 312 -11.40 2.58 23.87
C PHE A 312 -9.86 2.62 23.88
N PRO A 313 -9.22 3.26 24.87
CA PRO A 313 -7.77 3.48 24.85
C PRO A 313 -6.97 2.19 24.74
N ASP A 314 -7.38 1.14 25.46
CA ASP A 314 -6.68 -0.14 25.46
C ASP A 314 -6.77 -0.89 24.12
N ARG A 315 -7.66 -0.50 23.20
CA ARG A 315 -7.77 -1.16 21.90
C ARG A 315 -6.70 -0.70 20.92
N PHE A 316 -6.14 0.49 21.09
CA PHE A 316 -5.19 1.07 20.13
C PHE A 316 -3.76 0.61 20.42
N THR A 317 -3.06 0.16 19.39
CA THR A 317 -1.67 -0.29 19.47
C THR A 317 -0.89 0.05 18.20
N ASN A 318 0.41 -0.27 18.18
CA ASN A 318 1.26 -0.14 17.01
C ASN A 318 1.87 -1.49 16.64
N VAL A 319 1.87 -1.77 15.34
CA VAL A 319 2.72 -2.80 14.75
C VAL A 319 3.43 -2.22 13.53
N THR A 320 4.65 -1.74 13.73
CA THR A 320 5.45 -1.22 12.61
C THR A 320 5.62 -2.30 11.55
N ASN A 321 5.38 -1.95 10.28
CA ASN A 321 5.58 -2.85 9.15
C ASN A 321 7.01 -3.44 9.10
N GLY A 322 7.14 -4.50 8.31
CA GLY A 322 8.42 -5.12 8.02
C GLY A 322 8.41 -5.81 6.67
N VAL A 323 9.59 -6.20 6.20
CA VAL A 323 9.78 -6.87 4.91
C VAL A 323 10.51 -8.19 5.09
N THR A 324 10.19 -9.16 4.24
CA THR A 324 10.81 -10.49 4.31
C THR A 324 12.25 -10.46 3.76
N PRO A 325 13.29 -10.75 4.58
CA PRO A 325 14.67 -10.77 4.10
C PRO A 325 14.90 -11.85 3.04
N ARG A 326 14.13 -12.94 3.06
CA ARG A 326 14.27 -14.06 2.11
C ARG A 326 14.07 -13.61 0.66
N ARG A 327 13.07 -12.76 0.40
CA ARG A 327 12.76 -12.31 -0.96
C ARG A 327 13.55 -11.06 -1.33
N PHE A 328 13.58 -10.07 -0.45
CA PHE A 328 14.11 -8.75 -0.80
C PHE A 328 15.62 -8.60 -0.58
N VAL A 329 16.28 -9.58 0.05
CA VAL A 329 17.74 -9.64 0.18
C VAL A 329 18.28 -10.96 -0.36
N ALA A 330 17.89 -12.10 0.23
CA ALA A 330 18.47 -13.42 -0.11
C ALA A 330 18.30 -13.79 -1.59
N LEU A 331 17.07 -13.67 -2.10
CA LEU A 331 16.76 -13.96 -3.50
C LEU A 331 17.24 -12.85 -4.45
N ALA A 332 17.03 -11.59 -4.07
CA ALA A 332 17.28 -10.44 -4.94
C ALA A 332 18.76 -10.07 -5.05
N ASN A 333 19.56 -10.30 -4.00
CA ASN A 333 20.92 -9.80 -3.88
C ASN A 333 21.85 -10.90 -3.30
N ARG A 334 22.14 -11.90 -4.15
CA ARG A 334 22.97 -13.05 -3.76
C ARG A 334 24.40 -12.65 -3.39
N GLY A 335 24.96 -11.65 -4.06
CA GLY A 335 26.30 -11.13 -3.74
C GLY A 335 26.37 -10.54 -2.33
N LEU A 336 25.38 -9.73 -1.96
CA LEU A 336 25.29 -9.20 -0.59
C LEU A 336 25.07 -10.34 0.40
N SER A 337 24.16 -11.26 0.10
CA SER A 337 23.83 -12.39 0.98
C SER A 337 25.06 -13.21 1.36
N ALA A 338 26.00 -13.44 0.42
CA ALA A 338 27.25 -14.12 0.71
C ALA A 338 28.14 -13.35 1.70
N LEU A 339 28.21 -12.02 1.59
CA LEU A 339 28.92 -11.18 2.58
C LEU A 339 28.22 -11.19 3.94
N LEU A 340 26.89 -11.21 3.96
CA LEU A 340 26.11 -11.32 5.20
C LEU A 340 26.34 -12.68 5.88
N ASP A 341 26.40 -13.77 5.12
CA ASP A 341 26.67 -15.11 5.64
C ASP A 341 28.07 -15.21 6.26
N GLU A 342 29.08 -14.54 5.69
CA GLU A 342 30.44 -14.51 6.21
C GLU A 342 30.54 -13.83 7.59
N VAL A 343 29.83 -12.71 7.77
CA VAL A 343 29.95 -11.88 8.98
C VAL A 343 28.93 -12.25 10.06
N ALA A 344 27.66 -12.44 9.68
CA ALA A 344 26.56 -12.70 10.62
C ALA A 344 26.19 -14.18 10.75
N GLY A 345 26.73 -15.04 9.86
CA GLY A 345 26.36 -16.45 9.75
C GLY A 345 24.97 -16.65 9.12
N PRO A 346 24.68 -17.82 8.52
CA PRO A 346 23.45 -18.05 7.72
C PRO A 346 22.14 -17.93 8.51
N GLY A 347 22.22 -17.88 9.85
CA GLY A 347 21.06 -17.70 10.72
C GLY A 347 20.37 -16.34 10.59
N TRP A 348 20.97 -15.34 9.95
CA TRP A 348 20.40 -13.99 9.82
C TRP A 348 19.05 -13.97 9.07
N LEU A 349 18.77 -14.97 8.23
CA LEU A 349 17.49 -15.07 7.49
C LEU A 349 16.27 -15.36 8.37
N ARG A 350 16.50 -15.91 9.57
CA ARG A 350 15.49 -16.14 10.62
C ARG A 350 15.55 -15.09 11.73
N ASP A 351 16.69 -14.42 11.85
CA ASP A 351 16.96 -13.42 12.89
C ASP A 351 17.79 -12.27 12.33
N LEU A 352 17.09 -11.27 11.80
CA LEU A 352 17.72 -10.15 11.09
C LEU A 352 18.55 -9.26 12.01
N GLU A 353 18.37 -9.33 13.34
CA GLU A 353 19.18 -8.60 14.32
C GLU A 353 20.66 -9.02 14.29
N LYS A 354 20.96 -10.24 13.82
CA LYS A 354 22.35 -10.71 13.65
C LYS A 354 23.17 -9.86 12.68
N LEU A 355 22.51 -9.13 11.77
CA LEU A 355 23.20 -8.22 10.85
C LEU A 355 23.97 -7.11 11.56
N ARG A 356 23.67 -6.84 12.84
CA ARG A 356 24.44 -5.89 13.66
C ARG A 356 25.93 -6.23 13.76
N ALA A 357 26.31 -7.51 13.57
CA ALA A 357 27.71 -7.93 13.50
C ALA A 357 28.52 -7.18 12.40
N LEU A 358 27.86 -6.67 11.35
CA LEU A 358 28.49 -5.87 10.30
C LEU A 358 29.11 -4.55 10.81
N GLU A 359 28.67 -4.03 11.96
CA GLU A 359 29.27 -2.80 12.53
C GLU A 359 30.78 -2.95 12.76
N ALA A 360 31.24 -4.15 13.11
CA ALA A 360 32.65 -4.44 13.39
C ALA A 360 33.55 -4.41 12.13
N VAL A 361 32.97 -4.53 10.94
CA VAL A 361 33.70 -4.56 9.65
C VAL A 361 33.38 -3.35 8.77
N ALA A 362 32.58 -2.40 9.25
CA ALA A 362 32.14 -1.24 8.49
C ALA A 362 33.32 -0.33 8.06
N ASP A 363 34.39 -0.30 8.85
CA ASP A 363 35.60 0.48 8.60
C ASP A 363 36.76 -0.36 8.01
N ASP A 364 36.56 -1.66 7.77
CA ASP A 364 37.59 -2.53 7.15
C ASP A 364 37.71 -2.25 5.64
N PRO A 365 38.86 -1.75 5.13
CA PRO A 365 39.05 -1.45 3.72
C PRO A 365 38.82 -2.64 2.78
N ALA A 366 39.20 -3.86 3.20
CA ALA A 366 39.06 -5.05 2.39
C ALA A 366 37.58 -5.47 2.28
N PHE A 367 36.83 -5.37 3.38
CA PHE A 367 35.38 -5.61 3.37
C PHE A 367 34.64 -4.56 2.54
N GLN A 368 34.98 -3.27 2.71
CA GLN A 368 34.39 -2.18 1.94
C GLN A 368 34.59 -2.34 0.43
N GLU A 369 35.76 -2.78 -0.01
CA GLU A 369 36.02 -3.02 -1.44
C GLU A 369 35.11 -4.12 -2.01
N ARG A 370 34.96 -5.23 -1.29
CA ARG A 370 34.03 -6.30 -1.68
C ARG A 370 32.58 -5.82 -1.68
N TRP A 371 32.19 -5.00 -0.70
CA TRP A 371 30.87 -4.40 -0.61
C TRP A 371 30.53 -3.54 -1.83
N ARG A 372 31.43 -2.63 -2.21
CA ARG A 372 31.30 -1.82 -3.43
C ARG A 372 31.26 -2.69 -4.69
N GLY A 373 32.10 -3.72 -4.76
CA GLY A 373 32.10 -4.68 -5.87
C GLY A 373 30.74 -5.35 -6.08
N VAL A 374 30.07 -5.76 -4.99
CA VAL A 374 28.70 -6.29 -5.04
C VAL A 374 27.70 -5.24 -5.55
N LYS A 375 27.74 -4.01 -5.01
CA LYS A 375 26.85 -2.92 -5.46
C LYS A 375 27.02 -2.64 -6.96
N LEU A 376 28.25 -2.51 -7.43
CA LEU A 376 28.56 -2.27 -8.83
C LEU A 376 28.10 -3.42 -9.74
N ALA A 377 28.27 -4.68 -9.31
CA ALA A 377 27.77 -5.83 -10.05
C ALA A 377 26.24 -5.81 -10.18
N ASN A 378 25.52 -5.43 -9.13
CA ASN A 378 24.07 -5.26 -9.15
C ASN A 378 23.65 -4.13 -10.10
N LYS A 379 24.33 -2.98 -10.06
CA LYS A 379 24.07 -1.84 -10.96
C LYS A 379 24.28 -2.22 -12.43
N ARG A 380 25.37 -2.94 -12.74
CA ARG A 380 25.62 -3.46 -14.09
C ARG A 380 24.57 -4.48 -14.52
N ALA A 381 24.10 -5.35 -13.61
CA ALA A 381 23.03 -6.30 -13.91
C ALA A 381 21.69 -5.60 -14.19
N PHE A 382 21.35 -4.58 -13.40
CA PHE A 382 20.19 -3.73 -13.63
C PHE A 382 20.28 -2.99 -14.97
N ALA A 383 21.41 -2.33 -15.26
CA ALA A 383 21.63 -1.62 -16.52
C ALA A 383 21.42 -2.53 -17.75
N ARG A 384 21.97 -3.75 -17.73
CA ARG A 384 21.75 -4.75 -18.79
C ARG A 384 20.30 -5.20 -18.88
N TRP A 385 19.60 -5.34 -17.74
CA TRP A 385 18.19 -5.71 -17.73
C TRP A 385 17.32 -4.60 -18.32
N LEU A 386 17.56 -3.36 -17.93
CA LEU A 386 16.85 -2.18 -18.40
C LEU A 386 17.05 -2.02 -19.92
N ASP A 387 18.28 -2.11 -20.39
CA ASP A 387 18.61 -2.06 -21.81
C ASP A 387 17.87 -3.15 -22.62
N ARG A 388 17.91 -4.41 -22.18
CA ARG A 388 17.14 -5.48 -22.85
C ARG A 388 15.62 -5.23 -22.85
N LYS A 389 15.10 -4.52 -21.85
CA LYS A 389 13.66 -4.32 -21.67
C LYS A 389 13.15 -3.09 -22.42
N THR A 390 13.95 -2.03 -22.52
CA THR A 390 13.52 -0.72 -23.02
C THR A 390 14.43 -0.12 -24.09
N GLY A 391 15.60 -0.71 -24.33
CA GLY A 391 16.68 -0.12 -25.15
C GLY A 391 17.37 1.07 -24.48
N THR A 392 17.16 1.29 -23.18
CA THR A 392 17.72 2.41 -22.45
C THR A 392 19.02 2.01 -21.77
N HIS A 393 20.12 2.62 -22.19
CA HIS A 393 21.43 2.45 -21.56
C HIS A 393 21.59 3.38 -20.36
N VAL A 394 22.18 2.89 -19.27
CA VAL A 394 22.52 3.70 -18.09
C VAL A 394 23.93 3.34 -17.63
N ASP A 395 24.68 4.32 -17.16
CA ASP A 395 26.04 4.12 -16.68
C ASP A 395 26.04 3.67 -15.20
N ALA A 396 26.49 2.44 -14.97
CA ALA A 396 26.54 1.81 -13.66
C ALA A 396 27.56 2.42 -12.70
N ASP A 397 28.46 3.30 -13.16
CA ASP A 397 29.42 3.99 -12.30
C ASP A 397 28.84 5.28 -11.68
N THR A 398 27.75 5.82 -12.26
CA THR A 398 27.01 6.98 -11.70
C THR A 398 26.20 6.61 -10.46
N LEU A 399 25.93 7.56 -9.57
CA LEU A 399 25.03 7.35 -8.42
C LEU A 399 23.62 6.99 -8.94
N PHE A 400 23.11 5.81 -8.56
CA PHE A 400 21.73 5.40 -8.87
C PHE A 400 20.77 5.95 -7.83
N ASP A 401 20.05 7.01 -8.21
CA ASP A 401 19.10 7.77 -7.41
C ASP A 401 17.68 7.23 -7.68
N VAL A 402 17.11 6.49 -6.73
CA VAL A 402 15.92 5.65 -6.99
C VAL A 402 14.69 6.09 -6.22
N GLN A 403 13.62 6.42 -6.96
CA GLN A 403 12.28 6.63 -6.43
C GLN A 403 11.29 5.60 -7.01
N CYS A 404 11.11 4.47 -6.32
CA CYS A 404 10.25 3.37 -6.78
C CYS A 404 9.04 3.11 -5.87
N LYS A 405 7.87 3.63 -6.27
CA LYS A 405 6.59 3.53 -5.53
C LYS A 405 5.42 3.92 -6.44
N ARG A 406 4.18 3.66 -6.00
CA ARG A 406 2.97 4.16 -6.70
C ARG A 406 3.12 5.67 -7.00
N ILE A 407 2.68 6.11 -8.17
CA ILE A 407 2.74 7.53 -8.55
C ILE A 407 1.57 8.26 -7.89
N HIS A 408 1.86 9.23 -7.03
CA HIS A 408 0.86 9.95 -6.25
C HIS A 408 1.42 11.30 -5.79
N GLU A 409 0.60 12.35 -5.75
CA GLU A 409 1.04 13.70 -5.41
C GLU A 409 1.71 13.78 -4.02
N TYR A 410 1.16 13.16 -2.97
CA TYR A 410 1.81 13.14 -1.64
C TYR A 410 3.15 12.39 -1.59
N LYS A 411 3.45 11.51 -2.56
CA LYS A 411 4.74 10.79 -2.66
C LYS A 411 5.81 11.62 -3.39
N ARG A 412 5.38 12.75 -3.94
CA ARG A 412 6.19 13.84 -4.48
C ARG A 412 7.20 13.45 -5.55
N GLN A 413 6.86 12.57 -6.49
CA GLN A 413 7.71 12.34 -7.67
C GLN A 413 8.01 13.62 -8.44
N HIS A 414 7.07 14.57 -8.51
CA HIS A 414 7.33 15.89 -9.05
C HIS A 414 8.38 16.71 -8.28
N LEU A 415 8.53 16.56 -6.95
CA LEU A 415 9.60 17.26 -6.20
C LEU A 415 10.97 16.76 -6.64
N ASN A 416 11.09 15.44 -6.83
CA ASN A 416 12.29 14.83 -7.39
C ASN A 416 12.58 15.39 -8.79
N VAL A 417 11.58 15.42 -9.68
CA VAL A 417 11.77 15.95 -11.04
C VAL A 417 12.11 17.46 -11.04
N LEU A 418 11.56 18.26 -10.13
CA LEU A 418 11.95 19.68 -9.98
C LEU A 418 13.43 19.81 -9.62
N HIS A 419 13.96 18.96 -8.73
CA HIS A 419 15.40 18.91 -8.44
C HIS A 419 16.22 18.49 -9.66
N VAL A 420 15.77 17.51 -10.45
CA VAL A 420 16.47 17.12 -11.69
C VAL A 420 16.55 18.29 -12.66
N VAL A 421 15.47 19.04 -12.84
CA VAL A 421 15.43 20.23 -13.71
C VAL A 421 16.35 21.34 -13.18
N TRP A 422 16.34 21.58 -11.87
CA TRP A 422 17.25 22.52 -11.21
C TRP A 422 18.72 22.15 -11.45
N LEU A 423 19.08 20.88 -11.23
CA LEU A 423 20.44 20.39 -11.41
C LEU A 423 20.88 20.51 -12.87
N TRP A 424 20.01 20.12 -13.81
CA TRP A 424 20.24 20.27 -15.24
C TRP A 424 20.50 21.73 -15.63
N ASP A 425 19.64 22.67 -15.22
CA ASP A 425 19.81 24.10 -15.55
C ASP A 425 21.15 24.64 -15.02
N ARG A 426 21.53 24.29 -13.79
CA ARG A 426 22.79 24.73 -13.21
C ARG A 426 24.00 24.10 -13.88
N LEU A 427 23.94 22.83 -14.27
CA LEU A 427 25.00 22.17 -15.02
C LEU A 427 25.22 22.83 -16.39
N VAL A 428 24.16 23.11 -17.13
CA VAL A 428 24.23 23.84 -18.42
C VAL A 428 24.86 25.21 -18.24
N ARG A 429 24.59 25.88 -17.12
CA ARG A 429 25.13 27.21 -16.79
C ARG A 429 26.51 27.17 -16.12
N GLY A 430 27.09 26.00 -15.88
CA GLY A 430 28.39 25.83 -15.22
C GLY A 430 28.40 26.20 -13.73
N LEU A 431 27.24 26.21 -13.07
CA LEU A 431 27.07 26.63 -11.67
C LEU A 431 27.12 25.49 -10.65
N GLU A 432 27.16 24.24 -11.10
CA GLU A 432 27.25 23.06 -10.22
C GLU A 432 28.32 22.05 -10.71
N PRO A 433 29.59 22.47 -10.90
CA PRO A 433 30.62 21.62 -11.50
C PRO A 433 30.93 20.38 -10.66
N ASP A 434 30.77 20.44 -9.33
CA ASP A 434 31.10 19.35 -8.41
C ASP A 434 29.92 18.39 -8.16
N ALA A 435 28.78 18.56 -8.84
CA ALA A 435 27.68 17.61 -8.72
C ALA A 435 28.10 16.19 -9.12
N ALA A 436 27.82 15.22 -8.24
CA ALA A 436 28.06 13.81 -8.52
C ALA A 436 27.33 13.39 -9.82
N PRO A 437 27.96 12.58 -10.70
CA PRO A 437 27.27 11.98 -11.83
C PRO A 437 26.11 11.09 -11.33
N ARG A 438 24.92 11.23 -11.94
CA ARG A 438 23.68 10.60 -11.44
C ARG A 438 22.83 9.98 -12.54
N THR A 439 22.29 8.81 -12.23
CA THR A 439 21.15 8.24 -12.96
C THR A 439 19.93 8.23 -12.03
N PHE A 440 18.99 9.13 -12.29
CA PHE A 440 17.70 9.19 -11.62
C PHE A 440 16.76 8.13 -12.20
N LEU A 441 16.23 7.26 -11.36
CA LEU A 441 15.38 6.13 -11.69
C LEU A 441 14.03 6.27 -10.98
N ILE A 442 13.02 6.72 -11.72
CA ILE A 442 11.65 6.79 -11.22
C ILE A 442 10.87 5.57 -11.72
N ALA A 443 10.19 4.85 -10.82
CA ALA A 443 9.44 3.66 -11.17
C ALA A 443 8.11 3.60 -10.41
N GLY A 444 7.00 3.37 -11.11
CA GLY A 444 5.70 3.32 -10.48
C GLY A 444 4.54 3.28 -11.46
N LYS A 445 3.37 2.90 -10.99
CA LYS A 445 2.11 2.96 -11.74
C LYS A 445 1.23 4.07 -11.19
N ALA A 446 0.59 4.83 -12.08
CA ALA A 446 -0.50 5.74 -11.74
C ALA A 446 -1.83 4.99 -11.81
N ALA A 447 -2.81 5.33 -10.98
CA ALA A 447 -4.16 4.77 -11.15
C ALA A 447 -4.75 5.23 -12.50
N PRO A 448 -5.56 4.39 -13.20
CA PRO A 448 -5.98 4.70 -14.57
C PRO A 448 -6.71 6.03 -14.74
N ALA A 449 -7.50 6.43 -13.74
CA ALA A 449 -8.26 7.68 -13.73
C ALA A 449 -7.50 8.87 -13.13
N TYR A 450 -6.30 8.67 -12.57
CA TYR A 450 -5.57 9.72 -11.85
C TYR A 450 -4.72 10.57 -12.82
N HIS A 451 -5.35 11.58 -13.40
CA HIS A 451 -4.75 12.43 -14.42
C HIS A 451 -3.45 13.12 -13.96
N ALA A 452 -3.42 13.72 -12.77
CA ALA A 452 -2.22 14.39 -12.25
C ALA A 452 -1.05 13.41 -12.09
N ALA A 453 -1.31 12.18 -11.62
CA ALA A 453 -0.30 11.14 -11.54
C ALA A 453 0.22 10.69 -12.92
N LYS A 454 -0.65 10.55 -13.92
CA LYS A 454 -0.23 10.29 -15.31
C LYS A 454 0.60 11.44 -15.89
N LEU A 455 0.24 12.68 -15.57
CA LEU A 455 0.99 13.86 -16.00
C LEU A 455 2.39 13.91 -15.36
N MET A 456 2.56 13.46 -14.11
CA MET A 456 3.89 13.30 -13.49
C MET A 456 4.76 12.25 -14.21
N ILE A 457 4.17 11.14 -14.69
CA ILE A 457 4.89 10.16 -15.53
C ILE A 457 5.32 10.81 -16.85
N ARG A 458 4.40 11.54 -17.50
CA ARG A 458 4.68 12.27 -18.74
C ARG A 458 5.79 13.30 -18.55
N LEU A 459 5.81 14.00 -17.41
CA LEU A 459 6.85 14.96 -17.07
C LEU A 459 8.22 14.28 -16.94
N ALA A 460 8.31 13.21 -16.14
CA ALA A 460 9.56 12.49 -15.94
C ALA A 460 10.16 11.96 -17.25
N THR A 461 9.31 11.42 -18.14
CA THR A 461 9.76 10.93 -19.46
C THR A 461 10.18 12.06 -20.40
N ALA A 462 9.50 13.23 -20.35
CA ALA A 462 9.87 14.41 -21.13
C ALA A 462 11.24 14.94 -20.73
N VAL A 463 11.44 15.17 -19.43
CA VAL A 463 12.70 15.65 -18.87
C VAL A 463 13.81 14.67 -19.19
N GLY A 464 13.59 13.36 -19.02
CA GLY A 464 14.56 12.32 -19.41
C GLY A 464 14.97 12.38 -20.88
N THR A 465 14.01 12.62 -21.79
CA THR A 465 14.28 12.76 -23.23
C THR A 465 15.12 14.00 -23.54
N THR A 466 14.85 15.12 -22.87
CA THR A 466 15.65 16.36 -23.02
C THR A 466 17.08 16.15 -22.54
N LEU A 467 17.27 15.57 -21.34
CA LEU A 467 18.59 15.29 -20.77
C LEU A 467 19.42 14.35 -21.65
N GLU A 468 18.79 13.33 -22.26
CA GLU A 468 19.47 12.41 -23.18
C GLU A 468 20.01 13.10 -24.45
N ARG A 469 19.32 14.15 -24.91
CA ARG A 469 19.69 14.91 -26.12
C ARG A 469 20.67 16.03 -25.85
N ASP A 470 20.80 16.47 -24.60
CA ASP A 470 21.68 17.58 -24.23
C ASP A 470 23.15 17.13 -24.14
N ALA A 471 23.94 17.51 -25.13
CA ALA A 471 25.36 17.19 -25.20
C ALA A 471 26.18 17.75 -24.03
N ALA A 472 25.73 18.81 -23.36
CA ALA A 472 26.46 19.40 -22.24
C ALA A 472 26.33 18.60 -20.93
N THR A 473 25.26 17.83 -20.77
CA THR A 473 24.91 17.19 -19.49
C THR A 473 24.65 15.69 -19.57
N ARG A 474 24.43 15.11 -20.75
CA ARG A 474 24.07 13.69 -20.94
C ARG A 474 25.05 12.67 -20.36
N ASP A 475 26.34 13.04 -20.27
CA ASP A 475 27.40 12.18 -19.70
C ASP A 475 27.53 12.37 -18.16
N ARG A 476 26.77 13.30 -17.58
CA ARG A 476 26.77 13.61 -16.15
C ARG A 476 25.49 13.22 -15.45
N ILE A 477 24.34 13.52 -16.05
CA ILE A 477 23.04 13.23 -15.46
C ILE A 477 22.10 12.59 -16.47
N ARG A 478 21.30 11.64 -15.98
CA ARG A 478 20.25 10.99 -16.76
C ARG A 478 19.01 10.79 -15.91
N LEU A 479 17.83 10.97 -16.49
CA LEU A 479 16.55 10.62 -15.86
C LEU A 479 15.86 9.53 -16.67
N VAL A 480 15.54 8.41 -16.04
CA VAL A 480 14.87 7.28 -16.66
C VAL A 480 13.62 6.91 -15.87
N PHE A 481 12.50 6.84 -16.57
CA PHE A 481 11.29 6.22 -16.05
C PHE A 481 11.30 4.72 -16.36
N VAL A 482 11.37 3.89 -15.32
CA VAL A 482 11.39 2.42 -15.46
C VAL A 482 9.95 1.91 -15.56
N PRO A 483 9.55 1.32 -16.70
CA PRO A 483 8.18 0.89 -16.93
C PRO A 483 7.82 -0.36 -16.11
N ASP A 484 6.53 -0.50 -15.85
CA ASP A 484 5.91 -1.70 -15.28
C ASP A 484 6.52 -2.13 -13.94
N PHE A 485 6.59 -1.18 -13.00
CA PHE A 485 7.06 -1.49 -11.66
C PHE A 485 6.15 -2.53 -10.98
N ASN A 486 6.73 -3.69 -10.67
CA ASN A 486 6.09 -4.83 -10.02
C ASN A 486 7.15 -5.62 -9.21
N VAL A 487 6.75 -6.64 -8.46
CA VAL A 487 7.69 -7.40 -7.60
C VAL A 487 8.80 -8.10 -8.41
N LYS A 488 8.51 -8.58 -9.62
CA LYS A 488 9.48 -9.23 -10.51
C LYS A 488 10.56 -8.26 -10.98
N ASN A 489 10.18 -7.04 -11.32
CA ASN A 489 11.12 -6.03 -11.82
C ASN A 489 11.85 -5.34 -10.66
N ALA A 490 11.18 -5.16 -9.53
CA ALA A 490 11.75 -4.52 -8.34
C ALA A 490 12.95 -5.28 -7.76
N GLN A 491 13.03 -6.61 -7.93
CA GLN A 491 14.16 -7.41 -7.48
C GLN A 491 15.49 -7.05 -8.18
N HIS A 492 15.44 -6.40 -9.36
CA HIS A 492 16.63 -5.89 -10.04
C HIS A 492 16.98 -4.47 -9.57
N LEU A 493 15.98 -3.66 -9.24
CA LEU A 493 16.14 -2.25 -8.90
C LEU A 493 16.61 -2.05 -7.45
N TYR A 494 16.03 -2.76 -6.47
CA TYR A 494 16.40 -2.58 -5.06
C TYR A 494 17.89 -2.84 -4.78
N PRO A 495 18.51 -3.92 -5.29
CA PRO A 495 19.94 -4.18 -5.07
C PRO A 495 20.87 -3.17 -5.74
N ALA A 496 20.40 -2.51 -6.80
CA ALA A 496 21.18 -1.57 -7.61
C ALA A 496 21.12 -0.12 -7.09
N ALA A 497 20.16 0.23 -6.24
CA ALA A 497 20.02 1.59 -5.74
C ALA A 497 21.20 2.01 -4.85
N ASP A 498 21.71 3.22 -5.07
CA ASP A 498 22.68 3.88 -4.18
C ASP A 498 21.93 4.81 -3.22
N LEU A 499 21.04 5.63 -3.76
CA LEU A 499 20.18 6.54 -2.99
C LEU A 499 18.70 6.13 -3.11
N SER A 500 17.99 6.24 -1.99
CA SER A 500 16.60 5.86 -1.82
C SER A 500 15.76 7.09 -1.51
N GLU A 501 14.89 7.47 -2.45
CA GLU A 501 14.03 8.65 -2.37
C GLU A 501 12.75 8.38 -1.56
N GLN A 502 12.72 8.88 -0.32
CA GLN A 502 11.63 8.69 0.64
C GLN A 502 11.02 10.04 1.05
N ILE A 503 10.59 10.76 0.03
CA ILE A 503 10.29 12.20 0.10
C ILE A 503 8.81 12.53 0.21
N SER A 504 7.99 11.74 0.89
CA SER A 504 6.56 12.11 1.07
C SER A 504 6.42 13.36 1.95
N THR A 505 5.31 14.09 1.79
CA THR A 505 4.96 15.18 2.73
C THR A 505 4.79 14.59 4.13
N ALA A 506 5.41 15.18 5.15
CA ALA A 506 5.35 14.67 6.51
C ALA A 506 3.89 14.52 7.00
N GLY A 507 3.60 13.38 7.63
CA GLY A 507 2.27 12.99 8.08
C GLY A 507 1.37 12.35 7.01
N LYS A 508 1.87 12.06 5.80
CA LYS A 508 1.05 11.48 4.71
C LYS A 508 1.40 10.03 4.37
N GLU A 509 2.65 9.60 4.47
CA GLU A 509 3.01 8.19 4.33
C GLU A 509 2.83 7.46 5.66
N ALA A 510 1.91 6.50 5.70
CA ALA A 510 1.63 5.75 6.93
C ALA A 510 2.86 4.96 7.46
N SER A 511 3.71 4.47 6.56
CA SER A 511 4.90 3.70 6.93
C SER A 511 5.90 3.69 5.79
N GLY A 512 5.50 3.13 4.65
CA GLY A 512 6.40 2.83 3.54
C GLY A 512 7.19 1.54 3.82
N THR A 513 7.24 0.64 2.83
CA THR A 513 8.09 -0.57 2.89
C THR A 513 9.15 -0.62 1.80
N GLY A 514 9.12 0.33 0.85
CA GLY A 514 10.18 0.49 -0.16
C GLY A 514 11.48 0.99 0.47
N ASN A 515 11.37 1.92 1.42
CA ASN A 515 12.48 2.41 2.25
C ASN A 515 13.23 1.25 2.94
N MET A 516 12.52 0.35 3.61
CA MET A 516 13.11 -0.81 4.29
C MET A 516 13.87 -1.73 3.32
N LYS A 517 13.31 -1.99 2.14
CA LYS A 517 13.93 -2.86 1.11
C LYS A 517 15.21 -2.24 0.55
N LEU A 518 15.19 -0.95 0.30
CA LEU A 518 16.32 -0.20 -0.24
C LEU A 518 17.46 -0.12 0.79
N SER A 519 17.16 0.26 2.04
CA SER A 519 18.14 0.29 3.13
C SER A 519 18.75 -1.09 3.40
N LEU A 520 17.96 -2.17 3.41
CA LEU A 520 18.46 -3.54 3.54
C LEU A 520 19.33 -4.01 2.37
N ASN A 521 19.32 -3.29 1.24
CA ASN A 521 20.20 -3.52 0.10
C ASN A 521 21.36 -2.50 0.02
N GLY A 522 21.58 -1.74 1.09
CA GLY A 522 22.70 -0.80 1.20
C GLY A 522 22.49 0.53 0.49
N ALA A 523 21.26 0.90 0.13
CA ALA A 523 20.99 2.26 -0.33
C ALA A 523 20.89 3.21 0.86
N LEU A 524 21.50 4.40 0.75
CA LEU A 524 21.30 5.48 1.72
C LEU A 524 19.96 6.16 1.48
N THR A 525 19.32 6.64 2.53
CA THR A 525 18.01 7.27 2.41
C THR A 525 18.13 8.78 2.46
N ILE A 526 17.49 9.45 1.49
CA ILE A 526 17.11 10.85 1.58
C ILE A 526 15.59 10.90 1.80
N GLY A 527 15.15 11.66 2.80
CA GLY A 527 13.73 11.64 3.14
C GLY A 527 13.32 12.62 4.23
N THR A 528 12.01 12.74 4.37
CA THR A 528 11.35 13.52 5.43
C THR A 528 11.14 12.68 6.69
N LEU A 529 10.83 13.34 7.81
CA LEU A 529 10.34 12.67 9.04
C LEU A 529 8.89 12.22 8.87
N ASP A 530 8.70 11.16 8.09
CA ASP A 530 7.38 10.61 7.76
C ASP A 530 7.37 9.08 7.82
N GLY A 531 6.23 8.50 8.21
CA GLY A 531 6.07 7.04 8.33
C GLY A 531 7.23 6.33 9.04
N ALA A 532 7.72 5.26 8.42
CA ALA A 532 8.83 4.47 8.94
C ALA A 532 10.21 5.11 8.70
N ASN A 533 10.32 6.27 8.02
CA ASN A 533 11.61 6.96 7.90
C ASN A 533 12.11 7.44 9.26
N VAL A 534 11.20 7.85 10.16
CA VAL A 534 11.53 8.24 11.53
C VAL A 534 12.24 7.08 12.22
N GLU A 535 11.63 5.89 12.16
CA GLU A 535 12.19 4.67 12.73
C GLU A 535 13.48 4.25 12.00
N ILE A 536 13.56 4.35 10.68
CA ILE A 536 14.80 4.01 9.95
C ILE A 536 15.93 4.93 10.42
N ARG A 537 15.71 6.24 10.48
CA ARG A 537 16.71 7.21 10.92
C ARG A 537 17.18 6.96 12.36
N GLU A 538 16.26 6.65 13.28
CA GLU A 538 16.61 6.26 14.64
C GLU A 538 17.50 5.01 14.68
N ALA A 539 17.20 4.03 13.83
CA ALA A 539 17.92 2.76 13.83
C ALA A 539 19.32 2.91 13.20
N VAL A 540 19.42 3.53 12.03
CA VAL A 540 20.68 3.65 11.29
C VAL A 540 21.59 4.76 11.86
N GLY A 541 21.02 5.73 12.56
CA GLY A 541 21.70 6.90 13.10
C GLY A 541 21.53 8.13 12.20
N ALA A 542 21.49 9.31 12.83
CA ALA A 542 21.25 10.58 12.13
C ALA A 542 22.29 10.89 11.03
N ASP A 543 23.54 10.49 11.23
CA ASP A 543 24.65 10.75 10.30
C ASP A 543 24.61 9.89 9.03
N GLU A 544 23.80 8.82 9.05
CA GLU A 544 23.66 7.82 7.99
C GLU A 544 22.33 7.95 7.23
N PHE A 545 21.64 9.08 7.42
CA PHE A 545 20.36 9.42 6.82
C PHE A 545 20.32 10.90 6.39
N PHE A 546 19.99 11.18 5.13
CA PHE A 546 19.87 12.55 4.63
C PHE A 546 18.47 13.11 4.91
N LEU A 547 18.30 13.72 6.08
CA LEU A 547 17.04 14.34 6.49
C LEU A 547 16.88 15.72 5.82
N PHE A 548 15.65 16.01 5.36
CA PHE A 548 15.25 17.35 4.96
C PHE A 548 13.75 17.61 5.18
N GLY A 549 13.35 18.86 4.97
CA GLY A 549 11.96 19.28 4.87
C GLY A 549 11.27 19.44 6.22
N MET A 550 10.01 19.85 6.14
CA MET A 550 9.17 20.11 7.31
C MET A 550 8.79 18.82 8.07
N THR A 551 8.64 18.97 9.38
CA THR A 551 7.98 18.02 10.28
C THR A 551 6.46 18.01 10.08
N THR A 552 5.77 17.00 10.64
CA THR A 552 4.30 16.95 10.59
C THR A 552 3.67 18.17 11.26
N GLU A 553 4.25 18.62 12.37
CA GLU A 553 3.79 19.77 13.14
C GLU A 553 3.93 21.07 12.33
N GLU A 554 5.07 21.28 11.67
CA GLU A 554 5.31 22.44 10.79
C GLU A 554 4.41 22.44 9.54
N VAL A 555 4.14 21.27 8.95
CA VAL A 555 3.19 21.11 7.84
C VAL A 555 1.79 21.58 8.26
N GLU A 556 1.33 21.16 9.43
CA GLU A 556 0.01 21.53 9.93
C GLU A 556 -0.05 23.00 10.39
N GLU A 557 1.01 23.53 10.99
CA GLU A 557 1.13 24.96 11.31
C GLU A 557 1.07 25.82 10.04
N ARG A 558 1.84 25.47 9.00
CA ARG A 558 1.85 26.21 7.74
C ARG A 558 0.52 26.13 7.01
N ARG A 559 -0.16 24.97 7.08
CA ARG A 559 -1.53 24.81 6.56
C ARG A 559 -2.51 25.76 7.28
N ARG A 560 -2.49 25.79 8.62
CA ARG A 560 -3.36 26.68 9.42
C ARG A 560 -3.03 28.15 9.25
N GLY A 561 -1.76 28.49 9.03
CA GLY A 561 -1.27 29.84 8.80
C GLY A 561 -1.61 30.42 7.42
N GLY A 562 -2.33 29.70 6.57
CA GLY A 562 -2.72 30.18 5.23
C GLY A 562 -1.56 30.14 4.23
N TYR A 563 -0.92 28.98 4.09
CA TYR A 563 0.15 28.73 3.12
C TYR A 563 -0.17 29.32 1.72
N ASP A 564 0.68 30.23 1.26
CA ASP A 564 0.64 30.78 -0.10
C ASP A 564 1.87 30.28 -0.89
N PRO A 565 1.67 29.38 -1.88
CA PRO A 565 2.76 28.87 -2.71
C PRO A 565 3.46 29.96 -3.53
N ARG A 566 2.75 31.04 -3.91
CA ARG A 566 3.32 32.12 -4.73
C ARG A 566 4.42 32.86 -3.99
N ARG A 567 4.22 33.10 -2.70
CA ARG A 567 5.25 33.74 -1.86
C ARG A 567 6.55 32.94 -1.81
N VAL A 568 6.47 31.61 -1.78
CA VAL A 568 7.67 30.75 -1.83
C VAL A 568 8.42 30.94 -3.15
N ILE A 569 7.70 31.08 -4.26
CA ILE A 569 8.28 31.30 -5.59
C ILE A 569 8.94 32.68 -5.68
N ASP A 570 8.29 33.71 -5.13
CA ASP A 570 8.82 35.08 -5.11
C ASP A 570 10.12 35.17 -4.30
N GLU A 571 10.25 34.36 -3.24
CA GLU A 571 11.42 34.27 -2.37
C GLU A 571 12.56 33.38 -2.94
N ASP A 572 12.26 32.44 -3.85
CA ASP A 572 13.25 31.54 -4.49
C ASP A 572 13.23 31.67 -6.03
N HIS A 573 14.09 32.56 -6.55
CA HIS A 573 14.23 32.79 -7.99
C HIS A 573 14.65 31.55 -8.79
N GLU A 574 15.38 30.61 -8.20
CA GLU A 574 15.75 29.37 -8.90
C GLU A 574 14.53 28.45 -9.05
N LEU A 575 13.68 28.37 -8.02
CA LEU A 575 12.41 27.65 -8.12
C LEU A 575 11.50 28.27 -9.18
N GLY A 576 11.39 29.61 -9.22
CA GLY A 576 10.64 30.30 -10.26
C GLY A 576 11.16 29.98 -11.67
N ARG A 577 12.49 29.91 -11.84
CA ARG A 577 13.11 29.50 -13.11
C ARG A 577 12.78 28.05 -13.48
N VAL A 578 12.88 27.12 -12.54
CA VAL A 578 12.54 25.70 -12.75
C VAL A 578 11.09 25.57 -13.22
N LEU A 579 10.14 26.21 -12.53
CA LEU A 579 8.73 26.19 -12.92
C LEU A 579 8.49 26.81 -14.31
N SER A 580 9.22 27.87 -14.66
CA SER A 580 9.12 28.50 -15.98
C SER A 580 9.54 27.53 -17.09
N LEU A 581 10.67 26.82 -16.92
CA LEU A 581 11.18 25.81 -17.86
C LEU A 581 10.18 24.66 -18.09
N LEU A 582 9.33 24.35 -17.10
CA LEU A 582 8.29 23.35 -17.28
C LEU A 582 7.17 23.82 -18.23
N THR A 583 6.99 25.13 -18.40
CA THR A 583 5.86 25.72 -19.14
C THR A 583 6.24 26.39 -20.46
N ASP A 584 7.51 26.74 -20.65
CA ASP A 584 8.00 27.47 -21.84
C ASP A 584 8.20 26.59 -23.09
N GLY A 585 7.98 25.28 -22.97
CA GLY A 585 8.15 24.30 -24.04
C GLY A 585 9.50 23.58 -24.04
N THR A 586 10.43 23.90 -23.13
CA THR A 586 11.77 23.27 -23.06
C THR A 586 11.72 21.74 -23.03
N PHE A 587 10.80 21.17 -22.23
CA PHE A 587 10.68 19.71 -22.08
C PHE A 587 9.62 19.06 -22.98
N ALA A 588 8.78 19.85 -23.65
CA ALA A 588 7.72 19.34 -24.51
C ALA A 588 7.48 20.30 -25.70
N PRO A 589 8.44 20.45 -26.62
CA PRO A 589 8.32 21.39 -27.74
C PRO A 589 7.20 21.03 -28.72
N GLU A 590 6.85 19.74 -28.80
CA GLU A 590 5.76 19.23 -29.66
C GLU A 590 4.38 19.31 -29.00
N GLU A 591 4.33 19.52 -27.68
CA GLU A 591 3.09 19.67 -26.90
C GLU A 591 3.19 20.89 -25.94
N PRO A 592 3.37 22.13 -26.45
CA PRO A 592 3.54 23.30 -25.60
C PRO A 592 2.38 23.45 -24.60
N GLY A 593 2.71 23.67 -23.32
CA GLY A 593 1.71 23.82 -22.27
C GLY A 593 1.15 22.53 -21.66
N VAL A 594 1.61 21.33 -22.09
CA VAL A 594 1.14 20.04 -21.51
C VAL A 594 1.31 19.97 -19.98
N PHE A 595 2.36 20.62 -19.43
CA PHE A 595 2.63 20.65 -17.99
C PHE A 595 2.00 21.85 -17.25
N ALA A 596 1.33 22.77 -17.97
CA ALA A 596 0.69 23.93 -17.36
C ALA A 596 -0.35 23.55 -16.26
N PRO A 597 -1.16 22.48 -16.40
CA PRO A 597 -2.06 22.06 -15.32
C PRO A 597 -1.33 21.66 -14.03
N LEU A 598 -0.18 20.97 -14.15
CA LEU A 598 0.62 20.56 -13.00
C LEU A 598 1.25 21.78 -12.31
N VAL A 599 1.86 22.68 -13.09
CA VAL A 599 2.46 23.92 -12.55
C VAL A 599 1.39 24.82 -11.94
N ARG A 600 0.23 24.96 -12.57
CA ARG A 600 -0.90 25.71 -11.99
C ARG A 600 -1.32 25.13 -10.64
N HIS A 601 -1.44 23.81 -10.54
CA HIS A 601 -1.79 23.16 -9.26
C HIS A 601 -0.78 23.46 -8.15
N LEU A 602 0.52 23.47 -8.47
CA LEU A 602 1.58 23.85 -7.54
C LEU A 602 1.56 25.34 -7.18
N VAL A 603 1.33 26.23 -8.15
CA VAL A 603 1.36 27.68 -7.90
C VAL A 603 0.11 28.16 -7.14
N GLU A 604 -1.04 27.51 -7.35
CA GLU A 604 -2.32 27.93 -6.77
C GLU A 604 -2.69 27.21 -5.48
N GLN A 605 -2.30 25.94 -5.31
CA GLN A 605 -2.79 25.11 -4.20
C GLN A 605 -1.68 24.39 -3.44
N ASP A 606 -0.74 23.75 -4.14
CA ASP A 606 0.33 22.91 -3.58
C ASP A 606 -0.03 22.17 -2.27
N PRO A 607 -1.06 21.29 -2.31
CA PRO A 607 -1.63 20.69 -1.09
C PRO A 607 -0.64 19.81 -0.31
N PHE A 608 0.48 19.45 -0.96
CA PHE A 608 1.54 18.57 -0.47
C PHE A 608 2.88 19.29 -0.25
N PHE A 609 2.89 20.63 -0.23
CA PHE A 609 4.05 21.44 0.15
C PHE A 609 5.32 21.10 -0.64
N VAL A 610 5.16 20.82 -1.94
CA VAL A 610 6.24 20.54 -2.88
C VAL A 610 7.16 21.75 -3.00
N LEU A 611 6.57 22.95 -3.12
CA LEU A 611 7.35 24.17 -3.30
C LEU A 611 8.04 24.57 -1.99
N ALA A 612 7.34 24.45 -0.86
CA ALA A 612 7.90 24.79 0.45
C ALA A 612 9.12 23.93 0.83
N ASP A 613 9.13 22.63 0.50
CA ASP A 613 10.27 21.75 0.81
C ASP A 613 11.37 21.77 -0.27
N PHE A 614 11.16 22.44 -1.40
CA PHE A 614 12.07 22.40 -2.55
C PHE A 614 13.51 22.80 -2.19
N ARG A 615 13.70 23.93 -1.51
CA ARG A 615 15.04 24.42 -1.14
C ARG A 615 15.74 23.47 -0.17
N ALA A 616 15.04 23.01 0.87
CA ALA A 616 15.60 22.07 1.83
C ALA A 616 16.01 20.75 1.15
N TYR A 617 15.22 20.28 0.19
CA TYR A 617 15.53 19.09 -0.61
C TYR A 617 16.79 19.28 -1.47
N VAL A 618 16.92 20.43 -2.15
CA VAL A 618 18.12 20.76 -2.94
C VAL A 618 19.39 20.75 -2.08
N GLU A 619 19.37 21.36 -0.90
CA GLU A 619 20.55 21.38 -0.02
C GLU A 619 20.90 19.98 0.52
N ALA A 620 19.90 19.15 0.85
CA ALA A 620 20.15 17.76 1.21
C ALA A 620 20.74 16.95 0.04
N GLN A 621 20.30 17.21 -1.19
CA GLN A 621 20.86 16.57 -2.38
C GLN A 621 22.30 16.99 -2.66
N ARG A 622 22.70 18.22 -2.31
CA ARG A 622 24.12 18.62 -2.32
C ARG A 622 24.94 17.85 -1.29
N ALA A 623 24.41 17.63 -0.08
CA ALA A 623 25.07 16.81 0.92
C ALA A 623 25.24 15.34 0.46
N VAL A 624 24.26 14.80 -0.28
CA VAL A 624 24.39 13.50 -0.96
C VAL A 624 25.56 13.50 -1.95
N SER A 625 25.65 14.51 -2.82
CA SER A 625 26.78 14.62 -3.77
C SER A 625 28.13 14.69 -3.06
N ALA A 626 28.23 15.46 -1.98
CA ALA A 626 29.46 15.56 -1.19
C ALA A 626 29.84 14.21 -0.56
N ARG A 627 28.88 13.46 0.02
CA ARG A 627 29.14 12.12 0.59
C ARG A 627 29.52 11.12 -0.50
N TRP A 628 28.94 11.20 -1.70
CA TRP A 628 29.25 10.30 -2.81
C TRP A 628 30.71 10.42 -3.28
N HIS A 629 31.27 11.63 -3.23
CA HIS A 629 32.68 11.88 -3.56
C HIS A 629 33.66 11.37 -2.49
N ASP A 630 33.18 10.86 -1.36
CA ASP A 630 33.96 10.08 -0.40
C ASP A 630 33.48 8.61 -0.40
N PRO A 631 34.06 7.75 -1.26
CA PRO A 631 33.66 6.35 -1.37
C PRO A 631 33.79 5.57 -0.06
N THR A 632 34.75 5.93 0.81
CA THR A 632 34.97 5.27 2.10
C THR A 632 33.82 5.60 3.04
N ALA A 633 33.49 6.88 3.21
CA ALA A 633 32.38 7.30 4.04
C ALA A 633 31.04 6.80 3.49
N TRP A 634 30.80 6.86 2.18
CA TRP A 634 29.60 6.32 1.56
C TRP A 634 29.43 4.82 1.82
N THR A 635 30.50 4.05 1.61
CA THR A 635 30.47 2.59 1.80
C THR A 635 30.21 2.24 3.26
N ARG A 636 30.88 2.92 4.19
CA ARG A 636 30.64 2.77 5.62
C ARG A 636 29.18 3.03 5.98
N SER A 637 28.62 4.13 5.48
CA SER A 637 27.21 4.49 5.68
C SER A 637 26.26 3.38 5.20
N SER A 638 26.58 2.81 4.03
CA SER A 638 25.82 1.73 3.38
C SER A 638 25.83 0.45 4.21
N ILE A 639 27.00 0.07 4.73
CA ILE A 639 27.15 -1.11 5.61
C ILE A 639 26.36 -0.92 6.89
N LEU A 640 26.47 0.24 7.54
CA LEU A 640 25.75 0.52 8.79
C LEU A 640 24.23 0.56 8.62
N ASN A 641 23.76 1.08 7.48
CA ASN A 641 22.35 0.99 7.12
C ASN A 641 21.91 -0.48 7.11
N VAL A 642 22.62 -1.40 6.44
CA VAL A 642 22.23 -2.82 6.45
C VAL A 642 22.36 -3.44 7.85
N ALA A 643 23.42 -3.11 8.59
CA ALA A 643 23.70 -3.65 9.92
C ALA A 643 22.59 -3.36 10.93
N ARG A 644 21.97 -2.18 10.83
CA ARG A 644 21.04 -1.64 11.84
C ARG A 644 19.56 -1.80 11.47
N MET A 645 19.25 -2.55 10.41
CA MET A 645 17.88 -2.70 9.91
C MET A 645 17.15 -3.96 10.44
N GLY A 646 17.70 -4.64 11.45
CA GLY A 646 17.15 -5.87 12.05
C GLY A 646 15.66 -5.78 12.39
N ARG A 647 15.26 -4.66 13.05
CA ARG A 647 13.87 -4.45 13.50
C ARG A 647 12.85 -4.35 12.38
N PHE A 648 13.26 -4.18 11.12
CA PHE A 648 12.36 -4.06 9.96
C PHE A 648 12.11 -5.39 9.25
N SER A 649 12.51 -6.52 9.85
CA SER A 649 12.05 -7.83 9.40
C SER A 649 10.54 -7.98 9.59
N SER A 650 9.84 -8.50 8.57
CA SER A 650 8.42 -8.88 8.72
C SER A 650 8.21 -9.92 9.82
N ASP A 651 9.22 -10.71 10.18
CA ASP A 651 9.11 -11.69 11.26
C ASP A 651 8.94 -11.00 12.62
N ARG A 652 9.56 -9.83 12.81
CA ARG A 652 9.33 -9.00 14.00
C ARG A 652 7.90 -8.49 14.01
N SER A 653 7.42 -7.94 12.89
CA SER A 653 6.03 -7.48 12.79
C SER A 653 5.03 -8.59 13.10
N ILE A 654 5.25 -9.82 12.58
CA ILE A 654 4.39 -10.97 12.89
C ILE A 654 4.47 -11.35 14.37
N ARG A 655 5.65 -11.31 15.00
CA ARG A 655 5.75 -11.50 16.46
C ARG A 655 4.95 -10.45 17.24
N ASP A 656 5.02 -9.18 16.85
CA ASP A 656 4.25 -8.11 17.47
C ASP A 656 2.73 -8.34 17.29
N TYR A 657 2.28 -8.80 16.11
CA TYR A 657 0.88 -9.20 15.90
C TYR A 657 0.48 -10.36 16.81
N LEU A 658 1.31 -11.41 16.91
CA LEU A 658 1.03 -12.56 17.79
C LEU A 658 0.96 -12.14 19.26
N GLU A 659 1.82 -11.23 19.71
CA GLU A 659 1.89 -10.77 21.10
C GLU A 659 0.78 -9.77 21.46
N ARG A 660 0.53 -8.78 20.59
CA ARG A 660 -0.30 -7.60 20.93
C ARG A 660 -1.73 -7.66 20.38
N VAL A 661 -1.97 -8.47 19.34
CA VAL A 661 -3.22 -8.46 18.57
C VAL A 661 -3.93 -9.82 18.57
N TRP A 662 -3.25 -10.87 18.11
CA TRP A 662 -3.86 -12.20 17.91
C TRP A 662 -3.77 -13.11 19.13
N HIS A 663 -2.79 -12.87 20.01
CA HIS A 663 -2.53 -13.69 21.20
C HIS A 663 -2.45 -15.19 20.90
N ALA A 664 -1.85 -15.54 19.76
CA ALA A 664 -1.71 -16.92 19.28
C ALA A 664 -0.26 -17.39 19.38
N PRO A 665 0.02 -18.54 20.03
CA PRO A 665 1.37 -19.09 20.08
C PRO A 665 1.75 -19.74 18.74
N PRO A 666 3.03 -19.67 18.31
CA PRO A 666 3.50 -20.44 17.17
C PRO A 666 3.46 -21.94 17.46
N VAL A 667 3.10 -22.74 16.46
CA VAL A 667 3.08 -24.21 16.54
C VAL A 667 4.17 -24.77 15.63
N GLU A 668 5.08 -25.56 16.20
CA GLU A 668 6.11 -26.25 15.42
C GLU A 668 5.53 -27.53 14.79
N ILE A 669 5.72 -27.68 13.47
CA ILE A 669 5.31 -28.87 12.72
C ILE A 669 6.53 -29.76 12.52
N GLN A 670 6.54 -30.90 13.21
CA GLN A 670 7.53 -31.95 13.00
C GLN A 670 7.12 -32.82 11.81
N MET A 671 8.09 -33.18 10.96
CA MET A 671 7.83 -34.18 9.92
C MET A 671 7.71 -35.57 10.55
N PRO A 672 6.81 -36.43 10.04
CA PRO A 672 6.67 -37.80 10.51
C PRO A 672 7.96 -38.62 10.44
#